data_AF-F6DUK1-F1
#
_entry.id   AF-F6DUK1-F1
#
_cell.length_a   1.000
_cell.length_b   1.000
_cell.length_c   1.000
_cell.angle_alpha   90.00
_cell.angle_beta   90.00
_cell.angle_gamma   90.00
#
_symmetry.space_group_name_H-M   'P 1'
#
loop_
_entity.id
_entity.type
_entity.pdbx_description
1 polymer ?
#
loop_
_entity_poly.entity_id
_entity_poly.type
_entity_poly.pdbx_seq_one_letter_code
_entity_poly.pdbx_strand_id
1 'polypeptide(L)'
;MSKKVVHSLVAGCLATGLLLNPLTAYAEVEAIKMPAPAPVKVKGDAAQAKVPLDQAIATAKSLFAISGDFDRFESGFNTDAAGRTEWSLNWNRTKEPNANVSVRVNASTGEVIGMDRWESPPPGQKYSGLPRYSYQDGAKLAQEWLQKLAPRYAGQTQLKPNQEQLYYGYGERGSVEHDYSFSRMVNGIPYADNNIYIRINGDTGQLVGFNLNWDENLTFPGAGQKISLDQAQKIFGQQVELVYFRARVYGVKDAPVKLVYQVKNGRDMAIDALTGKVLENDGYYRAFDAEMMAKAAGRNGSAPADNLSPIEQAEVDKIANLLTREKALELAKRAVTIPGGLKEEESRLSQDYQFPEVKLWNFNWSGGESSPISMNVNVNAVTGELISFSKWDNARYEKLLDSQPSITLEQARQTAEAFIKKQQPQRWTEVKLVQSRADDVIPLKGKILPRAYNFYYSRLVNGLSFPSNGFNIQVDPYTGEITSYQMNWWKLNFPSPDNVLSPEKAVQALLANGGLSLEYQRLTVAGKEAQMYLVYRLKDSFSYAYMVDAGTGTSLGWDGEPLPPQQTSEFSDIAGHPAEDAIKALAQANIARSVDGKFYPDRNITKLEALELLVASRGDYVDSPYELLQSDKEKEERRKKIINAAVRQGIIQPGETGNLDQELTRLEFAVLLINTLDYDGAAKLKDIYVLKSKDADAIPEEQRGYVALSLGLGLQTESGDMFKPGDKIPRGYAATSIVRMLNVQK
;
A
#
# COMPACT_ATOMS: atom_id res chain seq x y z
N MET A 1 68.20 52.81 50.15
CA MET A 1 68.40 53.35 48.78
C MET A 1 67.03 53.36 48.11
N SER A 2 66.20 54.38 48.33
CA SER A 2 66.00 55.61 47.49
C SER A 2 65.31 55.30 46.15
N LYS A 3 63.98 55.44 46.05
CA LYS A 3 63.17 56.64 45.67
C LYS A 3 63.23 57.03 44.17
N LYS A 4 62.03 57.03 43.56
CA LYS A 4 61.42 57.94 42.55
C LYS A 4 62.12 58.00 41.17
N VAL A 5 61.41 58.10 40.03
CA VAL A 5 60.66 59.27 39.50
C VAL A 5 59.76 58.77 38.32
N VAL A 6 58.43 58.98 38.37
CA VAL A 6 57.57 59.94 37.62
C VAL A 6 57.43 59.73 36.09
N HIS A 7 56.14 59.56 35.71
CA HIS A 7 55.41 59.66 34.45
C HIS A 7 55.98 60.48 33.27
N SER A 8 55.71 60.02 32.04
CA SER A 8 54.87 60.73 31.04
C SER A 8 54.46 59.85 29.84
N LEU A 9 53.20 60.05 29.42
CA LEU A 9 52.40 59.58 28.26
C LEU A 9 53.07 58.89 27.06
N VAL A 10 52.40 57.86 26.50
CA VAL A 10 52.02 57.73 25.07
C VAL A 10 50.73 56.89 24.95
N ALA A 11 49.82 57.31 24.07
CA ALA A 11 48.54 56.69 23.73
C ALA A 11 48.67 55.60 22.63
N GLY A 12 47.72 54.66 22.53
CA GLY A 12 47.44 53.96 21.26
C GLY A 12 47.03 52.48 21.32
N CYS A 13 45.72 52.25 21.25
CA CYS A 13 44.97 51.23 20.50
C CYS A 13 45.14 49.70 20.69
N LEU A 14 43.95 49.10 20.77
CA LEU A 14 43.55 47.69 20.76
C LEU A 14 43.54 47.06 19.35
N ALA A 15 43.55 45.72 19.38
CA ALA A 15 43.04 44.73 18.40
C ALA A 15 43.96 44.32 17.23
N THR A 16 44.32 43.02 17.19
CA THR A 16 44.09 42.05 16.08
C THR A 16 44.85 40.74 16.30
N GLY A 17 44.30 39.62 15.83
CA GLY A 17 44.91 38.29 15.82
C GLY A 17 43.87 37.16 15.66
N LEU A 18 43.13 37.11 14.55
CA LEU A 18 43.35 36.23 13.39
C LEU A 18 43.33 34.72 13.72
N LEU A 19 42.14 34.12 13.64
CA LEU A 19 41.92 32.68 13.49
C LEU A 19 41.39 32.41 12.07
N LEU A 20 42.07 31.54 11.34
CA LEU A 20 41.70 31.07 10.01
C LEU A 20 40.63 29.98 10.12
N ASN A 21 39.42 30.27 9.64
CA ASN A 21 38.36 29.28 9.38
C ASN A 21 38.37 28.89 7.90
N PRO A 22 38.35 27.60 7.54
CA PRO A 22 37.99 27.20 6.18
C PRO A 22 36.50 27.44 5.97
N LEU A 23 36.20 28.29 4.98
CA LEU A 23 34.87 28.55 4.43
C LEU A 23 34.18 27.23 4.02
N THR A 24 33.19 26.81 4.81
CA THR A 24 32.07 26.01 4.29
C THR A 24 30.93 26.98 4.04
N ALA A 25 30.68 27.27 2.76
CA ALA A 25 29.48 27.95 2.33
C ALA A 25 28.28 27.02 2.59
N TYR A 26 27.70 27.11 3.79
CA TYR A 26 26.32 26.71 3.98
C TYR A 26 25.47 27.76 3.28
N ALA A 27 24.87 27.39 2.15
CA ALA A 27 23.74 28.12 1.63
C ALA A 27 22.71 28.26 2.76
N GLU A 28 22.24 29.48 3.01
CA GLU A 28 21.03 29.71 3.81
C GLU A 28 19.94 28.83 3.19
N VAL A 29 19.55 27.77 3.89
CA VAL A 29 18.28 27.13 3.64
C VAL A 29 17.25 28.15 4.10
N GLU A 30 16.81 29.01 3.18
CA GLU A 30 15.55 29.73 3.35
C GLU A 30 14.56 28.68 3.86
N ALA A 31 14.07 28.88 5.09
CA ALA A 31 12.97 28.11 5.60
C ALA A 31 11.91 28.10 4.51
N ILE A 32 11.63 26.92 3.95
CA ILE A 32 10.55 26.74 2.99
C ILE A 32 9.31 27.20 3.75
N LYS A 33 8.91 28.46 3.55
CA LYS A 33 7.58 28.92 3.89
C LYS A 33 6.70 28.07 3.02
N MET A 34 6.14 27.02 3.62
CA MET A 34 5.02 26.33 3.02
C MET A 34 4.05 27.44 2.58
N PRO A 35 3.65 27.49 1.30
CA PRO A 35 2.60 28.40 0.91
C PRO A 35 1.43 28.15 1.84
N ALA A 36 0.89 29.22 2.43
CA ALA A 36 -0.37 29.10 3.15
C ALA A 36 -1.33 28.32 2.23
N PRO A 37 -1.99 27.26 2.72
CA PRO A 37 -2.94 26.53 1.89
C PRO A 37 -3.88 27.57 1.27
N ALA A 38 -4.01 27.56 -0.05
CA ALA A 38 -4.93 28.49 -0.72
C ALA A 38 -6.29 28.34 -0.03
N PRO A 39 -6.97 29.45 0.34
CA PRO A 39 -8.28 29.35 0.98
C PRO A 39 -9.17 28.48 0.09
N VAL A 40 -9.61 27.35 0.64
CA VAL A 40 -10.55 26.48 -0.05
C VAL A 40 -11.75 27.35 -0.38
N LYS A 41 -12.10 27.46 -1.67
CA LYS A 41 -13.28 28.22 -2.10
C LYS A 41 -14.51 27.60 -1.43
N VAL A 42 -14.97 28.25 -0.35
CA VAL A 42 -16.21 27.94 0.36
C VAL A 42 -17.37 28.09 -0.63
N LYS A 43 -18.11 27.00 -0.87
CA LYS A 43 -19.31 26.98 -1.71
C LYS A 43 -20.49 26.59 -0.84
N GLY A 44 -21.35 27.55 -0.52
CA GLY A 44 -22.62 27.28 0.15
C GLY A 44 -23.31 28.54 0.63
N ASP A 45 -24.64 28.48 0.74
CA ASP A 45 -25.47 29.55 1.26
C ASP A 45 -25.80 29.27 2.73
N ALA A 46 -25.15 30.00 3.63
CA ALA A 46 -25.31 29.85 5.07
C ALA A 46 -26.75 30.10 5.56
N ALA A 47 -27.62 30.76 4.76
CA ALA A 47 -29.03 30.92 5.08
C ALA A 47 -29.80 29.58 5.17
N GLN A 48 -29.24 28.50 4.65
CA GLN A 48 -29.82 27.16 4.70
C GLN A 48 -29.55 26.42 6.03
N ALA A 49 -28.71 26.98 6.92
CA ALA A 49 -28.40 26.38 8.21
C ALA A 49 -29.60 26.44 9.17
N LYS A 50 -29.96 25.31 9.78
CA LYS A 50 -30.92 25.28 10.91
C LYS A 50 -30.24 25.40 12.26
N VAL A 51 -28.98 24.97 12.33
CA VAL A 51 -28.12 25.12 13.50
C VAL A 51 -27.23 26.35 13.29
N PRO A 52 -27.35 27.38 14.12
CA PRO A 52 -26.48 28.56 14.07
C PRO A 52 -24.99 28.23 14.27
N LEU A 53 -24.11 29.03 13.66
CA LEU A 53 -22.65 28.84 13.73
C LEU A 53 -22.12 28.88 15.18
N ASP A 54 -22.61 29.78 16.02
CA ASP A 54 -22.22 29.90 17.43
C ASP A 54 -22.60 28.64 18.23
N GLN A 55 -23.76 28.05 17.95
CA GLN A 55 -24.16 26.76 18.53
C GLN A 55 -23.28 25.61 18.05
N ALA A 56 -22.89 25.59 16.77
CA ALA A 56 -21.96 24.59 16.23
C ALA A 56 -20.56 24.71 16.87
N ILE A 57 -20.06 25.94 17.04
CA ILE A 57 -18.80 26.24 17.75
C ILE A 57 -18.86 25.78 19.20
N ALA A 58 -19.94 26.09 19.92
CA ALA A 58 -20.11 25.70 21.32
C ALA A 58 -20.13 24.17 21.50
N THR A 59 -20.82 23.47 20.59
CA THR A 59 -20.88 22.00 20.56
C THR A 59 -19.49 21.40 20.35
N ALA A 60 -18.74 21.88 19.35
CA ALA A 60 -17.39 21.42 19.05
C ALA A 60 -16.43 21.66 20.23
N LYS A 61 -16.42 22.87 20.80
CA LYS A 61 -15.57 23.20 21.95
C LYS A 61 -15.86 22.32 23.16
N SER A 62 -17.13 22.07 23.45
CA SER A 62 -17.56 21.23 24.57
C SER A 62 -17.18 19.77 24.39
N LEU A 63 -17.46 19.18 23.22
CA LEU A 63 -17.21 17.76 22.97
C LEU A 63 -15.73 17.41 22.95
N PHE A 64 -14.90 18.31 22.40
CA PHE A 64 -13.49 18.07 22.15
C PHE A 64 -12.55 18.86 23.08
N ALA A 65 -13.09 19.53 24.10
CA ALA A 65 -12.32 20.32 25.06
C ALA A 65 -11.33 21.28 24.39
N ILE A 66 -11.78 22.03 23.37
CA ILE A 66 -10.94 22.99 22.64
C ILE A 66 -10.73 24.22 23.53
N SER A 67 -9.49 24.44 23.95
CA SER A 67 -9.07 25.52 24.86
C SER A 67 -8.95 26.88 24.18
N GLY A 68 -8.78 27.94 24.99
CA GLY A 68 -8.65 29.32 24.53
C GLY A 68 -7.24 29.71 24.04
N ASP A 69 -6.30 28.78 24.01
CA ASP A 69 -4.91 28.97 23.57
C ASP A 69 -4.70 28.80 22.05
N PHE A 70 -5.73 28.33 21.32
CA PHE A 70 -5.77 28.40 19.87
C PHE A 70 -5.92 29.86 19.42
N ASP A 71 -4.91 30.39 18.76
CA ASP A 71 -4.77 31.81 18.42
C ASP A 71 -5.33 32.18 17.04
N ARG A 72 -5.77 31.18 16.25
CA ARG A 72 -6.48 31.39 14.99
C ARG A 72 -7.70 30.50 14.88
N PHE A 73 -8.77 31.06 14.33
CA PHE A 73 -10.02 30.36 14.06
C PHE A 73 -10.58 30.77 12.70
N GLU A 74 -10.98 29.78 11.91
CA GLU A 74 -11.64 29.95 10.62
C GLU A 74 -12.89 29.07 10.56
N SER A 75 -13.92 29.55 9.87
CA SER A 75 -15.14 28.78 9.65
C SER A 75 -15.59 28.88 8.19
N GLY A 76 -16.21 27.82 7.69
CA GLY A 76 -16.79 27.72 6.35
C GLY A 76 -18.13 27.00 6.37
N PHE A 77 -18.90 27.15 5.30
CA PHE A 77 -20.17 26.49 5.10
C PHE A 77 -20.17 25.77 3.75
N ASN A 78 -20.42 24.46 3.77
CA ASN A 78 -20.41 23.64 2.56
C ASN A 78 -21.80 23.04 2.33
N THR A 79 -22.17 22.98 1.06
CA THR A 79 -23.29 22.15 0.58
C THR A 79 -22.74 21.11 -0.38
N ASP A 80 -22.95 19.84 -0.09
CA ASP A 80 -22.53 18.76 -1.00
C ASP A 80 -23.50 18.58 -2.18
N ALA A 81 -23.13 17.71 -3.13
CA ALA A 81 -23.95 17.44 -4.31
C ALA A 81 -25.33 16.82 -3.98
N ALA A 82 -25.49 16.24 -2.79
CA ALA A 82 -26.75 15.68 -2.29
C ALA A 82 -27.58 16.73 -1.52
N GLY A 83 -27.11 17.98 -1.45
CA GLY A 83 -27.78 19.07 -0.73
C GLY A 83 -27.57 19.04 0.78
N ARG A 84 -26.69 18.18 1.31
CA ARG A 84 -26.38 18.16 2.74
C ARG A 84 -25.53 19.37 3.07
N THR A 85 -25.91 20.08 4.13
CA THR A 85 -25.26 21.29 4.60
C THR A 85 -24.42 21.03 5.85
N GLU A 86 -23.23 21.61 5.90
CA GLU A 86 -22.33 21.47 7.05
C GLU A 86 -21.56 22.77 7.36
N TRP A 87 -21.27 22.95 8.64
CA TRP A 87 -20.26 23.88 9.13
C TRP A 87 -18.91 23.19 9.16
N SER A 88 -17.89 23.82 8.58
CA SER A 88 -16.48 23.44 8.76
C SER A 88 -15.82 24.43 9.70
N LEU A 89 -15.26 23.97 10.81
CA LEU A 89 -14.70 24.79 11.88
C LEU A 89 -13.24 24.40 12.08
N ASN A 90 -12.31 25.36 12.02
CA ASN A 90 -10.87 25.09 12.09
C ASN A 90 -10.21 25.99 13.14
N TRP A 91 -9.65 25.37 14.17
CA TRP A 91 -8.81 26.04 15.18
C TRP A 91 -7.35 25.70 14.94
N ASN A 92 -6.50 26.71 14.94
CA ASN A 92 -5.04 26.54 14.84
C ASN A 92 -4.35 27.22 16.02
N ARG A 93 -3.36 26.54 16.57
CA ARG A 93 -2.39 27.07 17.53
C ARG A 93 -1.06 27.18 16.81
N THR A 94 -0.61 28.42 16.55
CA THR A 94 0.63 28.70 15.81
C THR A 94 1.88 28.75 16.68
N LYS A 95 1.70 28.62 17.98
CA LYS A 95 2.78 28.54 18.97
C LYS A 95 3.05 27.09 19.32
N GLU A 96 4.31 26.78 19.60
CA GLU A 96 4.70 25.44 20.03
C GLU A 96 4.06 25.06 21.37
N PRO A 97 3.55 23.82 21.53
CA PRO A 97 3.42 22.81 20.47
C PRO A 97 2.35 23.21 19.45
N ASN A 98 2.67 23.24 18.16
CA ASN A 98 1.68 23.60 17.14
C ASN A 98 0.52 22.60 17.15
N ALA A 99 -0.70 23.06 16.95
CA ALA A 99 -1.87 22.19 16.94
C ALA A 99 -2.95 22.68 15.97
N ASN A 100 -3.73 21.73 15.45
CA ASN A 100 -4.90 21.96 14.63
C ASN A 100 -6.05 21.09 15.14
N VAL A 101 -7.25 21.66 15.20
CA VAL A 101 -8.49 20.92 15.37
C VAL A 101 -9.46 21.36 14.28
N SER A 102 -9.88 20.44 13.43
CA SER A 102 -10.90 20.63 12.42
C SER A 102 -12.15 19.85 12.80
N VAL A 103 -13.32 20.49 12.78
CA VAL A 103 -14.61 19.85 13.10
C VAL A 103 -15.62 20.18 12.01
N ARG A 104 -16.31 19.14 11.52
CA ARG A 104 -17.45 19.27 10.62
C ARG A 104 -18.74 18.93 11.36
N VAL A 105 -19.70 19.85 11.31
CA VAL A 105 -21.00 19.72 11.99
C VAL A 105 -22.11 19.83 10.96
N ASN A 106 -23.04 18.88 10.93
CA ASN A 106 -24.21 18.94 10.08
C ASN A 106 -25.03 20.19 10.45
N ALA A 107 -25.19 21.11 9.50
CA ALA A 107 -25.82 22.41 9.75
C ALA A 107 -27.35 22.32 9.89
N SER A 108 -27.95 21.17 9.60
CA SER A 108 -29.39 20.91 9.79
C SER A 108 -29.70 20.21 11.12
N THR A 109 -28.83 19.31 11.58
CA THR A 109 -29.07 18.47 12.78
C THR A 109 -28.20 18.82 13.99
N GLY A 110 -27.05 19.46 13.77
CA GLY A 110 -26.06 19.73 14.82
C GLY A 110 -25.18 18.54 15.16
N GLU A 111 -25.34 17.40 14.49
CA GLU A 111 -24.49 16.22 14.68
C GLU A 111 -23.07 16.50 14.17
N VAL A 112 -22.07 16.07 14.93
CA VAL A 112 -20.70 16.06 14.44
C VAL A 112 -20.58 14.92 13.42
N ILE A 113 -20.15 15.27 12.21
CA ILE A 113 -19.98 14.32 11.10
C ILE A 113 -18.51 14.09 10.75
N GLY A 114 -17.62 14.95 11.25
CA GLY A 114 -16.18 14.76 11.11
C GLY A 114 -15.41 15.53 12.18
N MET A 115 -14.29 14.98 12.61
CA MET A 115 -13.29 15.67 13.42
C MET A 115 -11.91 15.17 13.05
N ASP A 116 -10.96 16.08 12.95
CA ASP A 116 -9.53 15.80 12.84
C ASP A 116 -8.79 16.65 13.86
N ARG A 117 -7.82 16.05 14.55
CA ARG A 117 -6.94 16.74 15.49
C ARG A 117 -5.53 16.28 15.24
N TRP A 118 -4.66 17.27 15.14
CA TRP A 118 -3.23 17.08 15.10
C TRP A 118 -2.57 18.01 16.12
N GLU A 119 -1.58 17.52 16.84
CA GLU A 119 -0.78 18.29 17.79
C GLU A 119 0.66 17.79 17.74
N SER A 120 1.60 18.70 17.52
CA SER A 120 3.03 18.40 17.66
C SER A 120 3.32 17.97 19.10
N PRO A 121 4.24 17.01 19.31
CA PRO A 121 4.78 16.78 20.63
C PRO A 121 5.38 18.07 21.21
N PRO A 122 5.22 18.34 22.52
CA PRO A 122 5.93 19.42 23.19
C PRO A 122 7.44 19.37 22.92
N PRO A 123 8.13 20.52 22.85
CA PRO A 123 9.58 20.53 22.65
C PRO A 123 10.32 19.63 23.66
N GLY A 124 11.12 18.70 23.15
CA GLY A 124 11.87 17.72 23.95
C GLY A 124 11.09 16.45 24.30
N GLN A 125 9.77 16.40 24.07
CA GLN A 125 9.00 15.16 24.19
C GLN A 125 9.16 14.33 22.92
N LYS A 126 9.55 13.07 23.11
CA LYS A 126 9.63 12.07 22.04
C LYS A 126 8.91 10.81 22.49
N TYR A 127 8.26 10.13 21.55
CA TYR A 127 7.72 8.80 21.81
C TYR A 127 8.77 7.76 21.44
N SER A 128 8.85 6.69 22.21
CA SER A 128 9.70 5.54 21.91
C SER A 128 9.03 4.25 22.35
N GLY A 129 9.37 3.15 21.71
CA GLY A 129 8.89 1.84 22.15
C GLY A 129 7.40 1.63 21.94
N LEU A 130 6.81 0.81 22.82
CA LEU A 130 5.40 0.43 22.73
C LEU A 130 4.48 1.62 23.07
N PRO A 131 3.35 1.78 22.34
CA PRO A 131 2.34 2.76 22.72
C PRO A 131 1.74 2.41 24.09
N ARG A 132 1.37 3.44 24.85
CA ARG A 132 0.73 3.28 26.16
C ARG A 132 -0.60 2.52 26.07
N TYR A 133 -1.34 2.71 25.00
CA TYR A 133 -2.60 2.05 24.69
C TYR A 133 -2.39 1.10 23.51
N SER A 134 -2.68 -0.17 23.72
CA SER A 134 -2.70 -1.16 22.64
C SER A 134 -3.88 -0.90 21.69
N TYR A 135 -3.90 -1.56 20.53
CA TYR A 135 -5.06 -1.56 19.64
C TYR A 135 -6.33 -2.08 20.36
N GLN A 136 -6.20 -3.04 21.28
CA GLN A 136 -7.33 -3.56 22.04
C GLN A 136 -7.86 -2.56 23.07
N ASP A 137 -6.98 -1.78 23.69
CA ASP A 137 -7.37 -0.71 24.60
C ASP A 137 -8.02 0.45 23.83
N GLY A 138 -7.44 0.82 22.68
CA GLY A 138 -8.00 1.83 21.81
C GLY A 138 -9.37 1.41 21.23
N ALA A 139 -9.63 0.12 21.00
CA ALA A 139 -10.94 -0.36 20.57
C ALA A 139 -12.03 -0.08 21.61
N LYS A 140 -11.71 -0.22 22.91
CA LYS A 140 -12.63 0.14 24.01
C LYS A 140 -12.90 1.65 24.01
N LEU A 141 -11.86 2.46 23.88
CA LEU A 141 -11.97 3.93 23.78
C LEU A 141 -12.78 4.34 22.54
N ALA A 142 -12.56 3.69 21.40
CA ALA A 142 -13.30 3.95 20.18
C ALA A 142 -14.79 3.61 20.33
N GLN A 143 -15.13 2.52 21.02
CA GLN A 143 -16.52 2.17 21.35
C GLN A 143 -17.18 3.24 22.22
N GLU A 144 -16.47 3.78 23.22
CA GLU A 144 -16.97 4.87 24.06
C GLU A 144 -17.23 6.15 23.25
N TRP A 145 -16.29 6.52 22.37
CA TRP A 145 -16.45 7.68 21.47
C TRP A 145 -17.57 7.48 20.45
N LEU A 146 -17.77 6.27 19.92
CA LEU A 146 -18.88 5.91 19.05
C LEU A 146 -20.23 6.17 19.77
N GLN A 147 -20.37 5.70 21.01
CA GLN A 147 -21.59 5.92 21.80
C GLN A 147 -21.81 7.41 22.11
N LYS A 148 -20.74 8.17 22.34
CA LYS A 148 -20.83 9.59 22.65
C LYS A 148 -21.16 10.47 21.44
N LEU A 149 -20.53 10.22 20.29
CA LEU A 149 -20.66 11.08 19.10
C LEU A 149 -21.77 10.63 18.15
N ALA A 150 -22.07 9.34 18.12
CA ALA A 150 -22.96 8.73 17.14
C ALA A 150 -23.90 7.66 17.77
N PRO A 151 -24.59 7.96 18.89
CA PRO A 151 -25.40 6.97 19.63
C PRO A 151 -26.51 6.34 18.77
N ARG A 152 -27.09 7.11 17.84
CA ARG A 152 -28.11 6.63 16.89
C ARG A 152 -27.62 5.51 15.98
N TYR A 153 -26.33 5.52 15.65
CA TYR A 153 -25.71 4.59 14.70
C TYR A 153 -25.03 3.42 15.39
N ALA A 154 -24.62 3.58 16.66
CA ALA A 154 -23.82 2.60 17.38
C ALA A 154 -24.46 1.20 17.47
N GLY A 155 -25.78 1.11 17.63
CA GLY A 155 -26.51 -0.17 17.62
C GLY A 155 -26.71 -0.80 16.24
N GLN A 156 -26.37 -0.07 15.17
CA GLN A 156 -26.50 -0.49 13.78
C GLN A 156 -25.13 -0.74 13.13
N THR A 157 -24.05 -0.74 13.91
CA THR A 157 -22.70 -0.94 13.38
C THR A 157 -21.98 -2.09 14.07
N GLN A 158 -20.99 -2.63 13.38
CA GLN A 158 -20.08 -3.64 13.92
C GLN A 158 -18.64 -3.21 13.62
N LEU A 159 -17.76 -3.32 14.61
CA LEU A 159 -16.33 -3.10 14.42
C LEU A 159 -15.80 -4.13 13.42
N LYS A 160 -15.25 -3.65 12.31
CA LYS A 160 -14.55 -4.49 11.34
C LYS A 160 -13.24 -4.95 11.98
N PRO A 161 -12.92 -6.25 11.99
CA PRO A 161 -11.61 -6.73 12.41
C PRO A 161 -10.53 -6.03 11.58
N ASN A 162 -9.56 -5.41 12.25
CA ASN A 162 -8.41 -4.83 11.56
C ASN A 162 -7.44 -5.94 11.17
N GLN A 163 -7.04 -5.96 9.89
CA GLN A 163 -6.08 -6.92 9.36
C GLN A 163 -4.64 -6.38 9.38
N GLU A 164 -4.44 -5.08 9.57
CA GLU A 164 -3.13 -4.45 9.55
C GLU A 164 -2.73 -3.97 10.95
N GLN A 165 -1.93 -4.78 11.62
CA GLN A 165 -1.33 -4.42 12.90
C GLN A 165 -0.08 -3.58 12.62
N LEU A 166 -0.08 -2.33 13.07
CA LEU A 166 1.09 -1.45 12.94
C LEU A 166 2.25 -2.02 13.76
N TYR A 167 3.45 -1.89 13.21
CA TYR A 167 4.67 -2.31 13.87
C TYR A 167 5.12 -1.27 14.91
N TYR A 168 5.49 -1.71 16.12
CA TYR A 168 6.05 -0.84 17.17
C TYR A 168 7.40 -1.36 17.66
N GLY A 169 8.44 -0.53 17.55
CA GLY A 169 9.82 -0.92 17.86
C GLY A 169 10.56 0.00 18.80
N TYR A 170 11.76 -0.43 19.15
CA TYR A 170 12.75 0.35 19.85
C TYR A 170 13.24 1.52 19.00
N GLY A 171 13.43 2.67 19.64
CA GLY A 171 13.86 3.91 19.00
C GLY A 171 12.79 5.00 19.03
N GLU A 172 13.20 6.22 18.69
CA GLU A 172 12.30 7.36 18.58
C GLU A 172 11.30 7.13 17.44
N ARG A 173 10.03 7.42 17.71
CA ARG A 173 8.96 7.34 16.71
C ARG A 173 8.00 8.52 16.82
N GLY A 174 7.19 8.69 15.78
CA GLY A 174 6.02 9.54 15.83
C GLY A 174 4.95 9.00 16.78
N SER A 175 3.91 9.82 16.98
CA SER A 175 2.72 9.38 17.71
C SER A 175 2.07 8.20 16.99
N VAL A 176 1.65 7.20 17.75
CA VAL A 176 0.88 6.08 17.21
C VAL A 176 -0.57 6.50 17.06
N GLU A 177 -1.20 6.13 15.96
CA GLU A 177 -2.64 6.22 15.74
C GLU A 177 -3.21 4.83 15.48
N HIS A 178 -4.30 4.50 16.15
CA HIS A 178 -5.04 3.26 15.95
C HIS A 178 -6.36 3.57 15.25
N ASP A 179 -6.61 2.90 14.12
CA ASP A 179 -7.78 3.12 13.29
C ASP A 179 -8.85 2.04 13.52
N TYR A 180 -10.09 2.49 13.69
CA TYR A 180 -11.26 1.64 13.91
C TYR A 180 -12.34 1.98 12.90
N SER A 181 -12.83 0.97 12.18
CA SER A 181 -13.93 1.12 11.22
C SER A 181 -15.15 0.35 11.69
N PHE A 182 -16.23 1.05 11.99
CA PHE A 182 -17.51 0.46 12.35
C PHE A 182 -18.42 0.45 11.14
N SER A 183 -18.63 -0.71 10.52
CA SER A 183 -19.46 -0.85 9.32
C SER A 183 -20.94 -1.01 9.67
N ARG A 184 -21.84 -0.42 8.86
CA ARG A 184 -23.29 -0.56 9.02
C ARG A 184 -23.71 -2.02 8.85
N MET A 185 -24.58 -2.48 9.73
CA MET A 185 -25.23 -3.78 9.69
C MET A 185 -26.71 -3.59 9.37
N VAL A 186 -27.16 -4.17 8.25
CA VAL A 186 -28.56 -4.17 7.83
C VAL A 186 -29.05 -5.60 7.89
N ASN A 187 -30.00 -5.90 8.79
CA ASN A 187 -30.50 -7.27 9.01
C ASN A 187 -29.38 -8.30 9.28
N GLY A 188 -28.32 -7.89 9.98
CA GLY A 188 -27.16 -8.74 10.27
C GLY A 188 -26.18 -8.92 9.09
N ILE A 189 -26.35 -8.18 7.99
CA ILE A 189 -25.48 -8.23 6.80
C ILE A 189 -24.72 -6.90 6.69
N PRO A 190 -23.39 -6.92 6.48
CA PRO A 190 -22.59 -5.71 6.43
C PRO A 190 -22.82 -4.90 5.15
N TYR A 191 -22.79 -3.58 5.28
CA TYR A 191 -22.71 -2.61 4.20
C TYR A 191 -21.55 -1.65 4.48
N ALA A 192 -20.37 -1.96 3.95
CA ALA A 192 -19.12 -1.29 4.32
C ALA A 192 -19.02 0.17 3.85
N ASP A 193 -19.77 0.57 2.82
CA ASP A 193 -19.79 1.96 2.31
C ASP A 193 -20.53 2.92 3.25
N ASN A 194 -21.26 2.43 4.25
CA ASN A 194 -21.67 3.22 5.40
C ASN A 194 -20.88 2.77 6.61
N ASN A 195 -20.09 3.68 7.15
CA ASN A 195 -19.20 3.37 8.25
C ASN A 195 -18.93 4.59 9.11
N ILE A 196 -18.42 4.32 10.30
CA ILE A 196 -17.89 5.32 11.21
C ILE A 196 -16.43 4.97 11.43
N TYR A 197 -15.54 5.89 11.04
CA TYR A 197 -14.11 5.78 11.32
C TYR A 197 -13.76 6.56 12.58
N ILE A 198 -13.01 5.93 13.47
CA ILE A 198 -12.51 6.52 14.71
C ILE A 198 -11.00 6.28 14.77
N ARG A 199 -10.24 7.32 15.11
CA ARG A 199 -8.79 7.23 15.32
C ARG A 199 -8.42 7.64 16.73
N ILE A 200 -7.71 6.76 17.42
CA ILE A 200 -7.24 6.97 18.79
C ILE A 200 -5.73 7.04 18.81
N ASN A 201 -5.20 8.07 19.46
CA ASN A 201 -3.77 8.19 19.71
C ASN A 201 -3.31 7.11 20.69
N GLY A 202 -2.41 6.22 20.26
CA GLY A 202 -1.89 5.11 21.07
C GLY A 202 -1.02 5.55 22.24
N ASP A 203 -0.45 6.75 22.21
CA ASP A 203 0.42 7.27 23.29
C ASP A 203 -0.37 8.00 24.38
N THR A 204 -1.42 8.72 23.99
CA THR A 204 -2.19 9.58 24.89
C THR A 204 -3.59 9.05 25.20
N GLY A 205 -4.15 8.17 24.36
CA GLY A 205 -5.54 7.72 24.42
C GLY A 205 -6.55 8.75 23.88
N GLN A 206 -6.06 9.86 23.32
CA GLN A 206 -6.91 10.94 22.82
C GLN A 206 -7.58 10.58 21.49
N LEU A 207 -8.83 11.02 21.31
CA LEU A 207 -9.48 10.99 20.00
C LEU A 207 -8.80 12.00 19.07
N VAL A 208 -8.23 11.50 17.97
CA VAL A 208 -7.55 12.32 16.96
C VAL A 208 -8.29 12.36 15.62
N GLY A 209 -9.22 11.43 15.41
CA GLY A 209 -10.03 11.40 14.20
C GLY A 209 -11.41 10.80 14.42
N PHE A 210 -12.40 11.38 13.76
CA PHE A 210 -13.75 10.87 13.65
C PHE A 210 -14.29 11.18 12.25
N ASN A 211 -14.94 10.23 11.61
CA ASN A 211 -15.65 10.46 10.35
C ASN A 211 -16.91 9.61 10.29
N LEU A 212 -18.07 10.24 10.17
CA LEU A 212 -19.36 9.60 9.96
C LEU A 212 -19.66 9.63 8.46
N ASN A 213 -19.53 8.47 7.81
CA ASN A 213 -19.93 8.29 6.42
C ASN A 213 -21.24 7.51 6.36
N TRP A 214 -22.34 8.24 6.18
CA TRP A 214 -23.67 7.66 6.24
C TRP A 214 -24.60 8.24 5.19
N ASP A 215 -25.41 7.37 4.58
CA ASP A 215 -26.49 7.76 3.69
C ASP A 215 -27.81 7.18 4.24
N GLU A 216 -28.68 8.08 4.67
CA GLU A 216 -29.98 7.73 5.25
C GLU A 216 -31.02 7.38 4.17
N ASN A 217 -30.79 7.76 2.91
CA ASN A 217 -31.76 7.61 1.83
C ASN A 217 -31.52 6.32 1.02
N LEU A 218 -30.96 5.29 1.66
CA LEU A 218 -30.68 4.01 1.04
C LEU A 218 -31.83 3.03 1.25
N THR A 219 -32.19 2.33 0.18
CA THR A 219 -33.09 1.19 0.22
C THR A 219 -32.30 -0.09 0.01
N PHE A 220 -32.48 -1.07 0.89
CA PHE A 220 -31.77 -2.34 0.86
C PHE A 220 -32.70 -3.46 0.39
N PRO A 221 -32.26 -4.33 -0.54
CA PRO A 221 -33.03 -5.51 -0.91
C PRO A 221 -33.17 -6.48 0.28
N GLY A 222 -34.33 -7.12 0.41
CA GLY A 222 -34.61 -8.07 1.47
C GLY A 222 -33.80 -9.37 1.32
N ALA A 223 -33.31 -9.93 2.42
CA ALA A 223 -32.44 -11.12 2.42
C ALA A 223 -33.19 -12.46 2.53
N GLY A 224 -34.54 -12.45 2.55
CA GLY A 224 -35.36 -13.64 2.86
C GLY A 224 -35.46 -14.69 1.75
N GLN A 225 -35.17 -14.34 0.50
CA GLN A 225 -35.24 -15.25 -0.66
C GLN A 225 -33.88 -15.45 -1.35
N LYS A 226 -32.78 -15.31 -0.60
CA LYS A 226 -31.43 -15.50 -1.15
C LYS A 226 -31.17 -16.98 -1.50
N ILE A 227 -30.36 -17.19 -2.53
CA ILE A 227 -29.78 -18.51 -2.83
C ILE A 227 -28.90 -18.96 -1.66
N SER A 228 -28.75 -20.28 -1.52
CA SER A 228 -27.85 -20.86 -0.51
C SER A 228 -26.38 -20.56 -0.82
N LEU A 229 -25.53 -20.61 0.21
CA LEU A 229 -24.08 -20.52 0.04
C LEU A 229 -23.55 -21.59 -0.92
N ASP A 230 -24.06 -22.82 -0.85
CA ASP A 230 -23.66 -23.92 -1.74
C ASP A 230 -24.01 -23.63 -3.21
N GLN A 231 -25.17 -23.02 -3.47
CA GLN A 231 -25.53 -22.58 -4.82
C GLN A 231 -24.59 -21.48 -5.30
N ALA A 232 -24.28 -20.50 -4.45
CA ALA A 232 -23.33 -19.44 -4.78
C ALA A 232 -21.92 -19.99 -5.07
N GLN A 233 -21.45 -20.97 -4.29
CA GLN A 233 -20.15 -21.64 -4.53
C GLN A 233 -20.13 -22.42 -5.86
N LYS A 234 -21.23 -23.05 -6.26
CA LYS A 234 -21.36 -23.69 -7.58
C LYS A 234 -21.29 -22.67 -8.72
N ILE A 235 -21.98 -21.54 -8.58
CA ILE A 235 -21.93 -20.44 -9.56
C ILE A 235 -20.51 -19.86 -9.63
N PHE A 236 -19.87 -19.64 -8.48
CA PHE A 236 -18.48 -19.21 -8.38
C PHE A 236 -17.54 -20.16 -9.14
N GLY A 237 -17.70 -21.48 -8.96
CA GLY A 237 -16.87 -22.46 -9.65
C GLY A 237 -16.97 -22.41 -11.18
N GLN A 238 -18.12 -22.00 -11.74
CA GLN A 238 -18.28 -21.78 -13.19
C GLN A 238 -17.52 -20.56 -13.70
N GLN A 239 -17.13 -19.66 -12.80
CA GLN A 239 -16.33 -18.47 -13.08
C GLN A 239 -14.83 -18.68 -12.88
N VAL A 240 -14.41 -19.88 -12.49
CA VAL A 240 -12.99 -20.25 -12.42
C VAL A 240 -12.54 -20.79 -13.77
N GLU A 241 -11.39 -20.33 -14.25
CA GLU A 241 -10.79 -20.77 -15.50
C GLU A 241 -9.30 -21.06 -15.35
N LEU A 242 -8.81 -22.04 -16.12
CA LEU A 242 -7.39 -22.31 -16.31
C LEU A 242 -6.84 -21.40 -17.41
N VAL A 243 -5.81 -20.63 -17.09
CA VAL A 243 -5.16 -19.69 -18.01
C VAL A 243 -3.65 -19.76 -17.89
N TYR A 244 -2.97 -19.24 -18.92
CA TYR A 244 -1.57 -18.85 -18.77
C TYR A 244 -1.47 -17.51 -18.06
N PHE A 245 -0.52 -17.42 -17.14
CA PHE A 245 -0.18 -16.23 -16.41
C PHE A 245 1.31 -15.95 -16.56
N ARG A 246 1.66 -14.66 -16.69
CA ARG A 246 3.03 -14.20 -16.59
C ARG A 246 3.05 -12.95 -15.73
N ALA A 247 3.85 -12.99 -14.68
CA ALA A 247 4.04 -11.89 -13.78
C ALA A 247 4.64 -10.66 -14.50
N ARG A 248 4.14 -9.47 -14.15
CA ARG A 248 4.73 -8.21 -14.59
C ARG A 248 5.68 -7.71 -13.50
N VAL A 249 6.82 -8.37 -13.33
CA VAL A 249 7.82 -7.97 -12.33
C VAL A 249 8.80 -6.99 -12.97
N TYR A 250 8.94 -5.81 -12.35
CA TYR A 250 9.84 -4.76 -12.80
C TYR A 250 11.31 -5.22 -12.73
N GLY A 251 12.08 -5.04 -13.80
CA GLY A 251 13.52 -5.36 -13.83
C GLY A 251 13.86 -6.85 -14.00
N VAL A 252 12.89 -7.76 -13.97
CA VAL A 252 13.09 -9.20 -14.21
C VAL A 252 12.89 -9.50 -15.70
N LYS A 253 13.97 -9.87 -16.39
CA LYS A 253 13.93 -10.17 -17.83
C LYS A 253 13.22 -11.50 -18.14
N ASP A 254 13.34 -12.49 -17.26
CA ASP A 254 12.93 -13.88 -17.51
C ASP A 254 11.83 -14.39 -16.58
N ALA A 255 10.72 -13.66 -16.42
CA ALA A 255 9.56 -14.20 -15.71
C ALA A 255 8.95 -15.37 -16.52
N PRO A 256 8.90 -16.60 -15.98
CA PRO A 256 8.34 -17.75 -16.70
C PRO A 256 6.82 -17.63 -16.83
N VAL A 257 6.28 -18.26 -17.87
CA VAL A 257 4.84 -18.46 -18.00
C VAL A 257 4.41 -19.60 -17.08
N LYS A 258 3.43 -19.35 -16.22
CA LYS A 258 2.81 -20.32 -15.31
C LYS A 258 1.40 -20.67 -15.80
N LEU A 259 0.91 -21.85 -15.42
CA LEU A 259 -0.51 -22.18 -15.52
C LEU A 259 -1.16 -21.89 -14.18
N VAL A 260 -2.27 -21.16 -14.20
CA VAL A 260 -3.00 -20.78 -12.98
C VAL A 260 -4.50 -20.95 -13.17
N TYR A 261 -5.20 -21.25 -12.08
CA TYR A 261 -6.64 -21.06 -12.01
C TYR A 261 -6.94 -19.67 -11.46
N GLN A 262 -7.77 -18.91 -12.18
CA GLN A 262 -8.19 -17.56 -11.78
C GLN A 262 -9.71 -17.39 -11.92
N VAL A 263 -10.24 -16.32 -11.32
CA VAL A 263 -11.65 -15.90 -11.51
C VAL A 263 -11.76 -15.01 -12.76
N LYS A 264 -12.66 -15.33 -13.70
CA LYS A 264 -12.82 -14.69 -15.03
C LYS A 264 -12.98 -13.15 -15.01
N ASN A 265 -13.51 -12.59 -13.92
CA ASN A 265 -13.71 -11.15 -13.74
C ASN A 265 -12.84 -10.55 -12.61
N GLY A 266 -11.82 -11.29 -12.18
CA GLY A 266 -10.93 -10.90 -11.10
C GLY A 266 -11.63 -10.78 -9.74
N ARG A 267 -11.02 -10.01 -8.85
CA ARG A 267 -11.45 -9.82 -7.45
C ARG A 267 -12.82 -9.16 -7.26
N ASP A 268 -13.31 -8.48 -8.30
CA ASP A 268 -14.56 -7.71 -8.25
C ASP A 268 -15.78 -8.52 -8.71
N MET A 269 -15.59 -9.82 -9.00
CA MET A 269 -16.70 -10.71 -9.28
C MET A 269 -17.66 -10.78 -8.08
N ALA A 270 -18.93 -10.50 -8.35
CA ALA A 270 -20.01 -10.60 -7.38
C ALA A 270 -21.14 -11.46 -7.95
N ILE A 271 -21.79 -12.24 -7.10
CA ILE A 271 -22.98 -13.03 -7.47
C ILE A 271 -24.17 -12.38 -6.76
N ASP A 272 -25.17 -11.94 -7.50
CA ASP A 272 -26.44 -11.47 -6.94
C ASP A 272 -27.06 -12.60 -6.11
N ALA A 273 -27.19 -12.37 -4.80
CA ALA A 273 -27.65 -13.38 -3.86
C ALA A 273 -29.13 -13.72 -4.05
N LEU A 274 -29.93 -12.88 -4.71
CA LEU A 274 -31.35 -13.14 -4.96
C LEU A 274 -31.57 -13.91 -6.26
N THR A 275 -30.77 -13.62 -7.29
CA THR A 275 -30.99 -14.18 -8.63
C THR A 275 -29.98 -15.26 -9.02
N GLY A 276 -28.83 -15.33 -8.34
CA GLY A 276 -27.71 -16.19 -8.71
C GLY A 276 -26.98 -15.76 -9.99
N LYS A 277 -27.23 -14.54 -10.49
CA LYS A 277 -26.54 -14.01 -11.65
C LYS A 277 -25.20 -13.39 -11.25
N VAL A 278 -24.17 -13.61 -12.06
CA VAL A 278 -22.88 -12.92 -11.93
C VAL A 278 -23.06 -11.47 -12.37
N LEU A 279 -22.66 -10.53 -11.52
CA LEU A 279 -22.71 -9.10 -11.80
C LEU A 279 -21.37 -8.65 -12.39
N GLU A 280 -21.43 -7.91 -13.51
CA GLU A 280 -20.27 -7.24 -14.09
C GLU A 280 -20.15 -5.84 -13.47
N ASN A 281 -19.26 -5.67 -12.49
CA ASN A 281 -18.98 -4.38 -11.87
C ASN A 281 -17.99 -3.58 -12.74
N ASP A 282 -18.37 -2.38 -13.16
CA ASP A 282 -17.61 -1.54 -14.09
C ASP A 282 -16.80 -0.41 -13.41
N GLY A 283 -16.98 -0.17 -12.11
CA GLY A 283 -16.76 1.17 -11.57
C GLY A 283 -15.58 1.45 -10.63
N TYR A 284 -15.09 0.52 -9.79
CA TYR A 284 -14.54 1.00 -8.50
C TYR A 284 -13.00 1.07 -8.34
N TYR A 285 -12.18 0.28 -9.05
CA TYR A 285 -10.73 0.20 -8.71
C TYR A 285 -9.73 0.56 -9.81
N ARG A 286 -10.17 0.93 -11.02
CA ARG A 286 -9.25 1.34 -12.11
C ARG A 286 -8.48 2.63 -11.81
N ALA A 287 -8.95 3.44 -10.85
CA ALA A 287 -8.28 4.69 -10.46
C ALA A 287 -6.98 4.47 -9.66
N PHE A 288 -6.90 3.38 -8.86
CA PHE A 288 -5.77 3.17 -7.96
C PHE A 288 -4.50 2.73 -8.71
N ASP A 289 -4.62 1.89 -9.73
CA ASP A 289 -3.50 1.46 -10.59
C ASP A 289 -3.00 2.61 -11.50
N ALA A 290 -3.89 3.51 -11.92
CA ALA A 290 -3.55 4.67 -12.74
C ALA A 290 -2.78 5.75 -11.94
N GLU A 291 -3.14 5.97 -10.68
CA GLU A 291 -2.50 6.96 -9.80
C GLU A 291 -1.10 6.52 -9.34
N MET A 292 -0.89 5.21 -9.11
CA MET A 292 0.44 4.67 -8.85
C MET A 292 1.37 4.77 -10.06
N MET A 293 0.82 4.62 -11.29
CA MET A 293 1.57 4.83 -12.54
C MET A 293 1.92 6.30 -12.79
N ALA A 294 1.09 7.26 -12.36
CA ALA A 294 1.37 8.68 -12.50
C ALA A 294 2.53 9.17 -11.59
N LYS A 295 2.74 8.53 -10.43
CA LYS A 295 3.80 8.90 -9.47
C LYS A 295 5.18 8.31 -9.75
N ALA A 296 5.30 7.35 -10.67
CA ALA A 296 6.58 6.69 -11.01
C ALA A 296 7.30 7.29 -12.25
N ALA A 297 6.69 8.25 -12.95
CA ALA A 297 7.19 8.77 -14.24
C ALA A 297 8.26 9.88 -14.14
N GLY A 298 8.79 10.17 -12.95
CA GLY A 298 9.73 11.26 -12.74
C GLY A 298 11.13 10.80 -12.33
N ARG A 299 12.00 10.46 -13.29
CA ARG A 299 13.48 10.50 -13.12
C ARG A 299 14.21 10.32 -14.46
N ASN A 300 14.64 11.44 -15.05
CA ASN A 300 15.66 11.48 -16.10
C ASN A 300 17.00 11.87 -15.48
N GLY A 301 18.04 11.10 -15.76
CA GLY A 301 19.43 11.47 -15.48
C GLY A 301 20.26 11.28 -16.74
N SER A 302 20.88 12.36 -17.23
CA SER A 302 21.87 12.35 -18.29
C SER A 302 23.28 12.35 -17.69
N ALA A 303 24.16 11.53 -18.23
CA ALA A 303 25.60 11.57 -17.96
C ALA A 303 26.37 11.71 -19.29
N PRO A 304 27.58 12.32 -19.30
CA PRO A 304 28.33 12.60 -20.52
C PRO A 304 29.11 11.38 -21.02
N ALA A 305 29.38 11.39 -22.32
CA ALA A 305 30.04 10.33 -23.10
C ALA A 305 31.56 10.34 -22.97
N ASP A 306 32.17 9.14 -23.11
CA ASP A 306 33.42 8.93 -23.85
C ASP A 306 33.56 7.45 -24.29
N ASN A 307 33.79 7.27 -25.61
CA ASN A 307 34.20 6.10 -26.42
C ASN A 307 33.54 4.71 -26.23
N LEU A 308 33.09 4.15 -27.37
CA LEU A 308 32.35 2.90 -27.49
C LEU A 308 33.20 1.65 -27.19
N SER A 309 32.71 0.83 -26.26
CA SER A 309 33.12 -0.52 -25.90
C SER A 309 32.57 -1.58 -26.87
N PRO A 310 33.05 -2.84 -26.80
CA PRO A 310 32.52 -3.94 -27.62
C PRO A 310 31.02 -4.22 -27.46
N ILE A 311 30.43 -3.92 -26.29
CA ILE A 311 28.99 -4.05 -26.04
C ILE A 311 28.22 -2.96 -26.80
N GLU A 312 28.80 -1.76 -26.91
CA GLU A 312 28.22 -0.65 -27.67
C GLU A 312 28.34 -0.89 -29.18
N GLN A 313 29.42 -1.50 -29.67
CA GLN A 313 29.52 -1.95 -31.06
C GLN A 313 28.47 -3.03 -31.41
N ALA A 314 28.20 -3.96 -30.48
CA ALA A 314 27.13 -4.94 -30.65
C ALA A 314 25.72 -4.32 -30.67
N GLU A 315 25.51 -3.14 -30.07
CA GLU A 315 24.26 -2.39 -30.19
C GLU A 315 24.17 -1.64 -31.53
N VAL A 316 25.29 -1.10 -32.05
CA VAL A 316 25.37 -0.51 -33.40
C VAL A 316 24.98 -1.53 -34.48
N ASP A 317 25.50 -2.75 -34.40
CA ASP A 317 25.21 -3.81 -35.37
C ASP A 317 23.74 -4.26 -35.32
N LYS A 318 23.09 -4.21 -34.15
CA LYS A 318 21.66 -4.51 -33.99
C LYS A 318 20.76 -3.43 -34.59
N ILE A 319 21.20 -2.18 -34.58
CA ILE A 319 20.46 -1.04 -35.14
C ILE A 319 20.51 -1.02 -36.68
N ALA A 320 21.56 -1.59 -37.28
CA ALA A 320 21.75 -1.61 -38.74
C ALA A 320 20.62 -2.33 -39.51
N ASN A 321 19.90 -3.25 -38.86
CA ASN A 321 18.81 -4.03 -39.47
C ASN A 321 17.40 -3.44 -39.21
N LEU A 322 17.31 -2.25 -38.60
CA LEU A 322 16.03 -1.59 -38.34
C LEU A 322 15.55 -0.83 -39.58
N LEU A 323 14.23 -0.75 -39.74
CA LEU A 323 13.55 0.15 -40.66
C LEU A 323 13.97 1.59 -40.39
N THR A 324 14.17 2.34 -41.48
CA THR A 324 14.35 3.78 -41.40
C THR A 324 13.09 4.45 -40.86
N ARG A 325 13.26 5.63 -40.26
CA ARG A 325 12.15 6.47 -39.81
C ARG A 325 11.12 6.68 -40.93
N GLU A 326 11.57 7.00 -42.14
CA GLU A 326 10.72 7.30 -43.29
C GLU A 326 9.88 6.09 -43.69
N LYS A 327 10.49 4.89 -43.66
CA LYS A 327 9.77 3.66 -43.96
C LYS A 327 8.75 3.31 -42.88
N ALA A 328 9.12 3.46 -41.61
CA ALA A 328 8.21 3.25 -40.48
C ALA A 328 7.04 4.25 -40.50
N LEU A 329 7.29 5.51 -40.87
CA LEU A 329 6.28 6.55 -41.02
C LEU A 329 5.31 6.26 -42.18
N GLU A 330 5.81 5.77 -43.32
CA GLU A 330 4.98 5.32 -44.44
C GLU A 330 4.04 4.19 -44.00
N LEU A 331 4.55 3.22 -43.24
CA LEU A 331 3.77 2.10 -42.72
C LEU A 331 2.74 2.56 -41.67
N ALA A 332 3.10 3.48 -40.78
CA ALA A 332 2.17 4.08 -39.82
C ALA A 332 0.98 4.74 -40.55
N LYS A 333 1.25 5.58 -41.55
CA LYS A 333 0.21 6.28 -42.35
C LYS A 333 -0.64 5.34 -43.20
N ARG A 334 -0.13 4.14 -43.55
CA ARG A 334 -0.90 3.10 -44.24
C ARG A 334 -1.80 2.33 -43.27
N ALA A 335 -1.35 2.14 -42.04
CA ALA A 335 -2.06 1.36 -41.04
C ALA A 335 -3.23 2.14 -40.42
N VAL A 336 -3.05 3.45 -40.19
CA VAL A 336 -4.03 4.33 -39.54
C VAL A 336 -4.17 5.66 -40.27
N THR A 337 -5.38 6.24 -40.24
CA THR A 337 -5.65 7.56 -40.82
C THR A 337 -5.21 8.65 -39.86
N ILE A 338 -4.32 9.55 -40.31
CA ILE A 338 -3.92 10.73 -39.54
C ILE A 338 -4.88 11.87 -39.88
N PRO A 339 -5.61 12.45 -38.89
CA PRO A 339 -6.51 13.57 -39.13
C PRO A 339 -5.80 14.76 -39.79
N GLY A 340 -6.48 15.40 -40.74
CA GLY A 340 -5.99 16.63 -41.36
C GLY A 340 -5.88 17.76 -40.34
N GLY A 341 -4.77 18.50 -40.35
CA GLY A 341 -4.52 19.63 -39.44
C GLY A 341 -3.66 19.31 -38.22
N LEU A 342 -3.31 18.04 -37.99
CA LEU A 342 -2.29 17.69 -37.01
C LEU A 342 -0.88 17.87 -37.58
N LYS A 343 0.03 18.37 -36.74
CA LYS A 343 1.46 18.48 -37.04
C LYS A 343 2.21 17.38 -36.27
N GLU A 344 3.22 16.79 -36.92
CA GLU A 344 4.10 15.85 -36.24
C GLU A 344 4.99 16.64 -35.27
N GLU A 345 4.92 16.31 -33.99
CA GLU A 345 5.74 16.94 -32.95
C GLU A 345 7.03 16.17 -32.71
N GLU A 346 6.96 14.85 -32.76
CA GLU A 346 8.07 13.99 -32.38
C GLU A 346 8.05 12.67 -33.16
N SER A 347 9.26 12.24 -33.53
CA SER A 347 9.57 10.88 -33.96
C SER A 347 10.71 10.35 -33.11
N ARG A 348 10.50 9.26 -32.36
CA ARG A 348 11.56 8.65 -31.54
C ARG A 348 11.65 7.14 -31.75
N LEU A 349 12.87 6.64 -31.87
CA LEU A 349 13.16 5.21 -31.72
C LEU A 349 13.27 4.91 -30.23
N SER A 350 12.46 3.99 -29.74
CA SER A 350 12.51 3.49 -28.37
C SER A 350 12.69 1.98 -28.36
N GLN A 351 12.85 1.43 -27.17
CA GLN A 351 12.75 -0.01 -26.94
C GLN A 351 11.53 -0.31 -26.09
N ASP A 352 10.99 -1.50 -26.23
CA ASP A 352 9.99 -2.02 -25.30
C ASP A 352 10.61 -2.13 -23.91
N TYR A 353 9.81 -1.82 -22.90
CA TYR A 353 10.27 -1.77 -21.52
C TYR A 353 10.58 -3.17 -20.96
N GLN A 354 9.77 -4.17 -21.32
CA GLN A 354 9.92 -5.55 -20.85
C GLN A 354 10.83 -6.37 -21.76
N PHE A 355 10.89 -6.02 -23.05
CA PHE A 355 11.66 -6.71 -24.07
C PHE A 355 12.57 -5.71 -24.81
N PRO A 356 13.69 -5.26 -24.22
CA PRO A 356 14.56 -4.23 -24.80
C PRO A 356 15.09 -4.52 -26.22
N GLU A 357 15.07 -5.79 -26.63
CA GLU A 357 15.36 -6.25 -27.98
C GLU A 357 14.29 -5.84 -29.01
N VAL A 358 13.06 -5.59 -28.57
CA VAL A 358 11.97 -5.07 -29.39
C VAL A 358 12.14 -3.56 -29.50
N LYS A 359 12.57 -3.10 -30.69
CA LYS A 359 12.71 -1.68 -31.00
C LYS A 359 11.43 -1.15 -31.66
N LEU A 360 10.99 0.05 -31.28
CA LEU A 360 9.73 0.66 -31.70
C LEU A 360 9.98 2.07 -32.23
N TRP A 361 9.44 2.38 -33.41
CA TRP A 361 9.29 3.76 -33.87
C TRP A 361 8.00 4.34 -33.29
N ASN A 362 8.11 5.45 -32.58
CA ASN A 362 6.99 6.17 -31.98
C ASN A 362 6.82 7.49 -32.71
N PHE A 363 5.61 7.76 -33.20
CA PHE A 363 5.27 9.00 -33.88
C PHE A 363 4.16 9.71 -33.11
N ASN A 364 4.38 10.98 -32.79
CA ASN A 364 3.44 11.83 -32.06
C ASN A 364 2.96 12.98 -32.96
N TRP A 365 1.65 13.16 -33.04
CA TRP A 365 1.00 14.28 -33.70
C TRP A 365 0.11 15.03 -32.73
N SER A 366 0.09 16.35 -32.85
CA SER A 366 -0.85 17.21 -32.12
C SER A 366 -1.38 18.35 -33.00
N GLY A 367 -2.50 18.94 -32.59
CA GLY A 367 -3.07 20.11 -33.26
C GLY A 367 -4.45 20.46 -32.73
N GLY A 368 -5.11 21.41 -33.40
CA GLY A 368 -6.43 21.91 -33.04
C GLY A 368 -6.38 23.30 -32.39
N GLU A 369 -7.00 24.29 -33.03
CA GLU A 369 -6.94 25.70 -32.61
C GLU A 369 -7.83 26.02 -31.39
N SER A 370 -8.95 25.31 -31.24
CA SER A 370 -9.95 25.50 -30.16
C SER A 370 -10.03 24.33 -29.19
N SER A 371 -9.45 23.18 -29.54
CA SER A 371 -9.38 22.01 -28.67
C SER A 371 -8.24 21.08 -29.07
N PRO A 372 -7.39 20.66 -28.11
CA PRO A 372 -6.26 19.81 -28.41
C PRO A 372 -6.70 18.42 -28.86
N ILE A 373 -6.23 18.03 -30.05
CA ILE A 373 -6.26 16.67 -30.57
C ILE A 373 -4.82 16.16 -30.56
N SER A 374 -4.62 14.95 -30.05
CA SER A 374 -3.31 14.27 -30.10
C SER A 374 -3.45 12.84 -30.59
N MET A 375 -2.42 12.36 -31.27
CA MET A 375 -2.34 10.99 -31.78
C MET A 375 -0.93 10.45 -31.60
N ASN A 376 -0.83 9.24 -31.05
CA ASN A 376 0.43 8.49 -30.94
C ASN A 376 0.29 7.19 -31.75
N VAL A 377 1.33 6.82 -32.51
CA VAL A 377 1.40 5.57 -33.28
C VAL A 377 2.76 4.91 -33.06
N ASN A 378 2.75 3.61 -32.75
CA ASN A 378 3.94 2.80 -32.52
C ASN A 378 4.04 1.67 -33.56
N VAL A 379 5.19 1.58 -34.21
CA VAL A 379 5.49 0.59 -35.25
C VAL A 379 6.73 -0.19 -34.86
N ASN A 380 6.71 -1.51 -35.02
CA ASN A 380 7.87 -2.35 -34.79
C ASN A 380 9.00 -1.97 -35.77
N ALA A 381 10.17 -1.63 -35.25
CA ALA A 381 11.27 -1.13 -36.05
C ALA A 381 11.96 -2.21 -36.89
N VAL A 382 11.68 -3.50 -36.70
CA VAL A 382 12.18 -4.60 -37.55
C VAL A 382 11.14 -5.02 -38.56
N THR A 383 9.91 -5.32 -38.10
CA THR A 383 8.87 -5.93 -38.95
C THR A 383 7.98 -4.89 -39.64
N GLY A 384 7.93 -3.66 -39.13
CA GLY A 384 7.03 -2.64 -39.64
C GLY A 384 5.57 -2.83 -39.23
N GLU A 385 5.29 -3.77 -38.33
CA GLU A 385 3.93 -4.04 -37.84
C GLU A 385 3.44 -2.89 -36.95
N LEU A 386 2.15 -2.54 -37.10
CA LEU A 386 1.48 -1.65 -36.15
C LEU A 386 1.38 -2.37 -34.79
N ILE A 387 2.03 -1.81 -33.78
CA ILE A 387 1.98 -2.30 -32.40
C ILE A 387 0.85 -1.63 -31.65
N SER A 388 0.76 -0.30 -31.74
CA SER A 388 -0.33 0.43 -31.10
C SER A 388 -0.58 1.79 -31.72
N PHE A 389 -1.78 2.31 -31.48
CA PHE A 389 -2.05 3.73 -31.62
C PHE A 389 -3.13 4.17 -30.63
N SER A 390 -3.15 5.46 -30.35
CA SER A 390 -4.22 6.11 -29.60
C SER A 390 -4.46 7.50 -30.15
N LYS A 391 -5.72 7.86 -30.33
CA LYS A 391 -6.18 9.20 -30.68
C LYS A 391 -7.02 9.76 -29.54
N TRP A 392 -6.65 10.94 -29.06
CA TRP A 392 -7.37 11.68 -28.05
C TRP A 392 -7.89 12.99 -28.63
N ASP A 393 -9.17 13.29 -28.36
CA ASP A 393 -9.87 14.50 -28.83
C ASP A 393 -10.77 15.01 -27.70
N ASN A 394 -10.42 16.16 -27.12
CA ASN A 394 -11.13 16.71 -25.96
C ASN A 394 -12.47 17.36 -26.34
N ALA A 395 -12.53 18.10 -27.45
CA ALA A 395 -13.72 18.85 -27.88
C ALA A 395 -14.89 17.95 -28.23
N ARG A 396 -14.60 16.70 -28.57
CA ARG A 396 -15.60 15.69 -28.84
C ARG A 396 -16.57 15.52 -27.67
N TYR A 397 -16.11 15.56 -26.42
CA TYR A 397 -16.97 15.28 -25.27
C TYR A 397 -18.01 16.37 -24.97
N GLU A 398 -17.70 17.63 -25.26
CA GLU A 398 -18.64 18.75 -25.06
C GLU A 398 -19.76 18.76 -26.10
N LYS A 399 -19.49 18.29 -27.33
CA LYS A 399 -20.46 18.26 -28.44
C LYS A 399 -21.44 17.08 -28.38
N LEU A 400 -21.13 16.05 -27.60
CA LEU A 400 -21.90 14.79 -27.54
C LEU A 400 -23.02 14.78 -26.49
N LEU A 401 -23.19 15.87 -25.72
CA LEU A 401 -24.14 15.98 -24.61
C LEU A 401 -25.62 15.67 -24.97
N ASP A 402 -25.99 15.85 -26.24
CA ASP A 402 -27.35 15.63 -26.74
C ASP A 402 -27.44 14.61 -27.88
N SER A 403 -26.35 13.91 -28.20
CA SER A 403 -26.33 12.91 -29.29
C SER A 403 -26.44 11.48 -28.74
N GLN A 404 -27.07 10.58 -29.50
CA GLN A 404 -27.09 9.14 -29.21
C GLN A 404 -26.00 8.41 -30.01
N PRO A 405 -25.48 7.27 -29.53
CA PRO A 405 -24.59 6.42 -30.31
C PRO A 405 -25.15 6.10 -31.70
N SER A 406 -24.35 6.33 -32.74
CA SER A 406 -24.71 6.03 -34.13
C SER A 406 -24.58 4.54 -34.46
N ILE A 407 -23.78 3.81 -33.67
CA ILE A 407 -23.58 2.37 -33.82
C ILE A 407 -23.77 1.63 -32.50
N THR A 408 -24.17 0.36 -32.62
CA THR A 408 -24.29 -0.57 -31.51
C THR A 408 -22.92 -1.15 -31.12
N LEU A 409 -22.82 -1.70 -29.91
CA LEU A 409 -21.64 -2.45 -29.45
C LEU A 409 -21.27 -3.59 -30.42
N GLU A 410 -22.27 -4.26 -30.99
CA GLU A 410 -22.07 -5.36 -31.93
C GLU A 410 -21.53 -4.89 -33.28
N GLN A 411 -22.01 -3.77 -33.81
CA GLN A 411 -21.45 -3.16 -35.02
C GLN A 411 -20.02 -2.68 -34.79
N ALA A 412 -19.75 -2.08 -33.63
CA ALA A 412 -18.41 -1.67 -33.23
C ALA A 412 -17.46 -2.87 -33.12
N ARG A 413 -17.94 -4.01 -32.59
CA ARG A 413 -17.19 -5.27 -32.54
C ARG A 413 -16.78 -5.71 -33.95
N GLN A 414 -17.71 -5.67 -34.90
CA GLN A 414 -17.42 -6.05 -36.29
C GLN A 414 -16.36 -5.13 -36.92
N THR A 415 -16.42 -3.82 -36.67
CA THR A 415 -15.38 -2.86 -37.09
C THR A 415 -14.03 -3.21 -36.48
N ALA A 416 -13.99 -3.50 -35.18
CA ALA A 416 -12.78 -3.88 -34.49
C ALA A 416 -12.15 -5.17 -35.06
N GLU A 417 -12.96 -6.21 -35.25
CA GLU A 417 -12.48 -7.49 -35.81
C GLU A 417 -11.98 -7.36 -37.24
N ALA A 418 -12.67 -6.57 -38.08
CA ALA A 418 -12.23 -6.31 -39.45
C ALA A 418 -10.86 -5.63 -39.48
N PHE A 419 -10.62 -4.69 -38.56
CA PHE A 419 -9.32 -4.03 -38.44
C PHE A 419 -8.22 -5.00 -37.98
N ILE A 420 -8.48 -5.81 -36.95
CA ILE A 420 -7.49 -6.80 -36.47
C ILE A 420 -7.16 -7.80 -37.59
N LYS A 421 -8.16 -8.34 -38.29
CA LYS A 421 -7.95 -9.26 -39.44
C LYS A 421 -7.11 -8.64 -40.55
N LYS A 422 -7.29 -7.34 -40.81
CA LYS A 422 -6.51 -6.61 -41.82
C LYS A 422 -5.05 -6.43 -41.38
N GLN A 423 -4.82 -6.03 -40.14
CA GLN A 423 -3.46 -5.72 -39.64
C GLN A 423 -2.68 -6.99 -39.26
N GLN A 424 -3.37 -8.01 -38.76
CA GLN A 424 -2.79 -9.18 -38.10
C GLN A 424 -3.49 -10.50 -38.51
N PRO A 425 -3.54 -10.83 -39.82
CA PRO A 425 -4.34 -11.95 -40.33
C PRO A 425 -3.93 -13.32 -39.76
N GLN A 426 -2.63 -13.54 -39.54
CA GLN A 426 -2.12 -14.80 -38.96
C GLN A 426 -2.55 -14.95 -37.50
N ARG A 427 -2.29 -13.92 -36.69
CA ARG A 427 -2.59 -13.91 -35.24
C ARG A 427 -4.08 -13.90 -34.92
N TRP A 428 -4.93 -13.45 -35.84
CA TRP A 428 -6.39 -13.48 -35.68
C TRP A 428 -6.92 -14.90 -35.39
N THR A 429 -6.30 -15.92 -36.01
CA THR A 429 -6.71 -17.33 -35.79
C THR A 429 -6.32 -17.86 -34.41
N GLU A 430 -5.45 -17.15 -33.69
CA GLU A 430 -4.94 -17.51 -32.38
C GLU A 430 -5.58 -16.66 -31.26
N VAL A 431 -6.70 -15.96 -31.47
CA VAL A 431 -7.32 -15.14 -30.42
C VAL A 431 -8.78 -15.46 -30.19
N LYS A 432 -9.23 -15.25 -28.95
CA LYS A 432 -10.66 -15.22 -28.58
C LYS A 432 -11.03 -13.86 -28.02
N LEU A 433 -12.23 -13.39 -28.33
CA LEU A 433 -12.83 -12.26 -27.62
C LEU A 433 -13.10 -12.70 -26.17
N VAL A 434 -12.50 -12.00 -25.20
CA VAL A 434 -12.72 -12.26 -23.78
C VAL A 434 -13.66 -11.25 -23.15
N GLN A 435 -13.74 -10.04 -23.71
CA GLN A 435 -14.60 -9.01 -23.15
C GLN A 435 -14.98 -7.92 -24.16
N SER A 436 -16.23 -7.47 -24.10
CA SER A 436 -16.73 -6.29 -24.81
C SER A 436 -17.33 -5.34 -23.79
N ARG A 437 -16.89 -4.09 -23.76
CA ARG A 437 -17.36 -3.08 -22.81
C ARG A 437 -17.82 -1.83 -23.52
N ALA A 438 -18.82 -1.17 -22.96
CA ALA A 438 -19.14 0.22 -23.26
C ALA A 438 -18.61 1.06 -22.09
N ASP A 439 -17.32 1.40 -22.09
CA ASP A 439 -16.70 2.08 -20.95
C ASP A 439 -16.98 3.61 -20.97
N ASP A 440 -16.87 4.14 -19.75
CA ASP A 440 -16.69 5.54 -19.35
C ASP A 440 -17.99 6.37 -19.20
N VAL A 441 -18.40 6.53 -17.94
CA VAL A 441 -19.56 7.31 -17.50
C VAL A 441 -19.04 8.52 -16.73
N ILE A 442 -18.96 9.70 -17.35
CA ILE A 442 -19.00 10.95 -16.58
C ILE A 442 -20.48 11.33 -16.47
N PRO A 443 -20.99 11.68 -15.28
CA PRO A 443 -22.32 12.26 -15.14
C PRO A 443 -22.34 13.64 -15.81
N LEU A 444 -22.48 13.66 -17.13
CA LEU A 444 -22.77 14.85 -17.90
C LEU A 444 -24.30 15.04 -17.85
N LYS A 445 -24.77 15.87 -16.92
CA LYS A 445 -26.19 16.24 -16.77
C LYS A 445 -27.17 15.06 -16.63
N GLY A 446 -26.79 13.99 -15.93
CA GLY A 446 -27.72 12.90 -15.58
C GLY A 446 -28.08 11.91 -16.70
N LYS A 447 -27.30 11.85 -17.80
CA LYS A 447 -27.43 10.80 -18.83
C LYS A 447 -26.23 9.84 -18.77
N ILE A 448 -26.48 8.53 -18.85
CA ILE A 448 -25.45 7.48 -18.97
C ILE A 448 -25.32 7.13 -20.46
N LEU A 449 -24.30 7.65 -21.14
CA LEU A 449 -23.99 7.36 -22.54
C LEU A 449 -22.56 6.81 -22.67
N PRO A 450 -22.31 5.84 -23.55
CA PRO A 450 -20.98 5.28 -23.72
C PRO A 450 -20.04 6.28 -24.41
N ARG A 451 -18.83 6.45 -23.89
CA ARG A 451 -17.79 7.27 -24.55
C ARG A 451 -16.96 6.46 -25.55
N ALA A 452 -16.84 5.17 -25.28
CA ALA A 452 -16.04 4.23 -26.04
C ALA A 452 -16.62 2.82 -25.94
N TYR A 453 -16.52 2.07 -27.03
CA TYR A 453 -16.67 0.61 -27.01
C TYR A 453 -15.29 -0.03 -27.03
N ASN A 454 -14.93 -0.78 -25.97
CA ASN A 454 -13.64 -1.47 -25.85
C ASN A 454 -13.82 -2.97 -26.04
N PHE A 455 -12.90 -3.58 -26.79
CA PHE A 455 -12.89 -5.02 -27.05
C PHE A 455 -11.52 -5.60 -26.72
N TYR A 456 -11.53 -6.66 -25.92
CA TYR A 456 -10.34 -7.33 -25.44
C TYR A 456 -10.30 -8.74 -26.02
N TYR A 457 -9.22 -9.05 -26.74
CA TYR A 457 -8.97 -10.35 -27.32
C TYR A 457 -7.72 -10.95 -26.68
N SER A 458 -7.81 -12.19 -26.21
CA SER A 458 -6.68 -12.91 -25.63
C SER A 458 -6.18 -13.99 -26.57
N ARG A 459 -4.86 -14.16 -26.60
CA ARG A 459 -4.18 -15.22 -27.33
C ARG A 459 -4.56 -16.57 -26.75
N LEU A 460 -4.79 -17.53 -27.63
CA LEU A 460 -4.99 -18.93 -27.34
C LEU A 460 -3.69 -19.69 -27.62
N VAL A 461 -3.21 -20.41 -26.61
CA VAL A 461 -2.09 -21.35 -26.76
C VAL A 461 -2.56 -22.69 -26.20
N ASN A 462 -2.40 -23.79 -26.94
CA ASN A 462 -2.93 -25.10 -26.55
C ASN A 462 -4.43 -25.07 -26.15
N GLY A 463 -5.23 -24.19 -26.76
CA GLY A 463 -6.64 -23.99 -26.42
C GLY A 463 -6.92 -23.16 -25.14
N LEU A 464 -5.89 -22.76 -24.39
CA LEU A 464 -6.00 -21.98 -23.16
C LEU A 464 -5.76 -20.48 -23.40
N SER A 465 -6.45 -19.64 -22.64
CA SER A 465 -6.30 -18.19 -22.70
C SER A 465 -4.96 -17.74 -22.13
N PHE A 466 -4.34 -16.75 -22.74
CA PHE A 466 -3.26 -15.96 -22.14
C PHE A 466 -3.70 -14.48 -22.06
N PRO A 467 -4.39 -14.07 -20.98
CA PRO A 467 -5.09 -12.79 -20.93
C PRO A 467 -4.22 -11.55 -21.17
N SER A 468 -2.95 -11.59 -20.77
CA SER A 468 -2.00 -10.48 -20.96
C SER A 468 -1.39 -10.40 -22.36
N ASN A 469 -1.76 -11.31 -23.28
CA ASN A 469 -1.25 -11.38 -24.64
C ASN A 469 -2.42 -11.41 -25.62
N GLY A 470 -2.43 -10.55 -26.64
CA GLY A 470 -3.54 -10.41 -27.59
C GLY A 470 -3.75 -8.95 -28.01
N PHE A 471 -5.01 -8.54 -28.14
CA PHE A 471 -5.41 -7.23 -28.64
C PHE A 471 -6.35 -6.50 -27.69
N ASN A 472 -6.16 -5.19 -27.56
CA ASN A 472 -7.15 -4.27 -27.00
C ASN A 472 -7.48 -3.22 -28.06
N ILE A 473 -8.75 -2.98 -28.32
CA ILE A 473 -9.18 -2.06 -29.38
C ILE A 473 -10.42 -1.28 -28.95
N GLN A 474 -10.39 0.02 -29.22
CA GLN A 474 -11.43 0.96 -28.87
C GLN A 474 -12.10 1.53 -30.12
N VAL A 475 -13.42 1.54 -30.12
CA VAL A 475 -14.26 2.08 -31.19
C VAL A 475 -15.16 3.18 -30.65
N ASP A 476 -15.24 4.27 -31.39
CA ASP A 476 -16.10 5.40 -31.14
C ASP A 476 -17.58 5.03 -31.39
N PRO A 477 -18.47 5.12 -30.39
CA PRO A 477 -19.89 4.80 -30.54
C PRO A 477 -20.67 5.72 -31.51
N TYR A 478 -20.17 6.92 -31.80
CA TYR A 478 -20.85 7.95 -32.59
C TYR A 478 -20.34 8.02 -34.04
N THR A 479 -19.07 7.72 -34.27
CA THR A 479 -18.48 7.76 -35.61
C THR A 479 -18.19 6.36 -36.17
N GLY A 480 -18.08 5.36 -35.30
CA GLY A 480 -17.60 4.02 -35.64
C GLY A 480 -16.11 3.95 -35.94
N GLU A 481 -15.36 5.04 -35.73
CA GLU A 481 -13.92 5.07 -35.93
C GLU A 481 -13.18 4.33 -34.81
N ILE A 482 -12.05 3.69 -35.14
CA ILE A 482 -11.16 3.10 -34.15
C ILE A 482 -10.30 4.20 -33.56
N THR A 483 -10.43 4.45 -32.26
CA THR A 483 -9.69 5.51 -31.56
C THR A 483 -8.47 4.99 -30.84
N SER A 484 -8.40 3.69 -30.55
CA SER A 484 -7.20 3.07 -29.99
C SER A 484 -7.08 1.61 -30.40
N TYR A 485 -5.85 1.15 -30.57
CA TYR A 485 -5.48 -0.24 -30.78
C TYR A 485 -4.16 -0.51 -30.06
N GLN A 486 -4.06 -1.66 -29.43
CA GLN A 486 -2.83 -2.16 -28.80
C GLN A 486 -2.72 -3.66 -29.06
N MET A 487 -1.57 -4.10 -29.56
CA MET A 487 -1.18 -5.49 -29.64
C MET A 487 -0.08 -5.78 -28.62
N ASN A 488 -0.31 -6.76 -27.76
CA ASN A 488 0.70 -7.34 -26.90
C ASN A 488 0.96 -8.77 -27.38
N TRP A 489 2.11 -9.03 -27.98
CA TRP A 489 2.42 -10.36 -28.51
C TRP A 489 3.83 -10.77 -28.16
N TRP A 490 3.98 -11.80 -27.34
CA TRP A 490 5.27 -12.22 -26.80
C TRP A 490 5.66 -13.58 -27.35
N LYS A 491 6.95 -13.72 -27.67
CA LYS A 491 7.53 -15.00 -28.08
C LYS A 491 8.07 -15.69 -26.83
N LEU A 492 7.26 -16.58 -26.26
CA LEU A 492 7.54 -17.25 -24.99
C LEU A 492 7.44 -18.77 -25.12
N ASN A 493 8.02 -19.47 -24.15
CA ASN A 493 7.80 -20.89 -23.94
C ASN A 493 6.60 -21.08 -23.00
N PHE A 494 5.72 -22.02 -23.33
CA PHE A 494 4.48 -22.29 -22.59
C PHE A 494 4.53 -23.69 -21.97
N PRO A 495 4.24 -23.85 -20.67
CA PRO A 495 4.17 -25.16 -20.03
C PRO A 495 2.99 -25.99 -20.55
N SER A 496 3.10 -27.33 -20.49
CA SER A 496 2.00 -28.24 -20.85
C SER A 496 0.88 -28.24 -19.79
N PRO A 497 -0.40 -28.29 -20.19
CA PRO A 497 -1.53 -28.39 -19.25
C PRO A 497 -1.83 -29.81 -18.73
N ASP A 498 -0.98 -30.81 -19.00
CA ASP A 498 -1.28 -32.22 -18.65
C ASP A 498 -1.30 -32.52 -17.14
N ASN A 499 -0.55 -31.75 -16.34
CA ASN A 499 -0.35 -32.00 -14.90
C ASN A 499 -1.01 -30.93 -14.02
N VAL A 500 -2.21 -30.50 -14.39
CA VAL A 500 -3.00 -29.53 -13.61
C VAL A 500 -4.03 -30.23 -12.72
N LEU A 501 -4.41 -29.56 -11.63
CA LEU A 501 -5.49 -29.96 -10.74
C LEU A 501 -6.83 -30.05 -11.49
N SER A 502 -7.79 -30.75 -10.91
CA SER A 502 -9.16 -30.68 -11.43
C SER A 502 -9.79 -29.31 -11.10
N PRO A 503 -10.75 -28.82 -11.90
CA PRO A 503 -11.46 -27.58 -11.60
C PRO A 503 -12.06 -27.55 -10.19
N GLU A 504 -12.57 -28.67 -9.69
CA GLU A 504 -13.16 -28.77 -8.34
C GLU A 504 -12.12 -28.53 -7.24
N LYS A 505 -10.91 -29.09 -7.39
CA LYS A 505 -9.81 -28.87 -6.44
C LYS A 505 -9.31 -27.43 -6.48
N ALA A 506 -9.25 -26.81 -7.66
CA ALA A 506 -8.90 -25.41 -7.80
C ALA A 506 -9.94 -24.48 -7.12
N VAL A 507 -11.23 -24.77 -7.28
CA VAL A 507 -12.30 -24.04 -6.60
C VAL A 507 -12.21 -24.19 -5.09
N GLN A 508 -11.92 -25.40 -4.59
CA GLN A 508 -11.69 -25.62 -3.15
C GLN A 508 -10.51 -24.79 -2.63
N ALA A 509 -9.39 -24.76 -3.37
CA ALA A 509 -8.23 -23.96 -3.00
C ALA A 509 -8.54 -22.45 -2.96
N LEU A 510 -9.25 -21.94 -3.96
CA LEU A 510 -9.68 -20.53 -4.00
C LEU A 510 -10.65 -20.16 -2.87
N LEU A 511 -11.45 -21.12 -2.38
CA LEU A 511 -12.40 -20.90 -1.28
C LEU A 511 -11.82 -21.20 0.11
N ALA A 512 -10.58 -21.70 0.22
CA ALA A 512 -9.97 -22.09 1.49
C ALA A 512 -9.80 -20.92 2.46
N ASN A 513 -9.57 -19.70 1.93
CA ASN A 513 -9.38 -18.48 2.71
C ASN A 513 -10.71 -17.80 3.07
N GLY A 514 -11.59 -18.55 3.76
CA GLY A 514 -12.82 -18.02 4.32
C GLY A 514 -14.05 -18.00 3.39
N GLY A 515 -13.94 -18.57 2.19
CA GLY A 515 -15.04 -18.79 1.26
C GLY A 515 -15.71 -17.51 0.74
N LEU A 516 -17.03 -17.56 0.54
CA LEU A 516 -17.82 -16.41 0.09
C LEU A 516 -18.47 -15.69 1.27
N SER A 517 -18.35 -14.36 1.34
CA SER A 517 -19.09 -13.48 2.23
C SER A 517 -20.39 -13.01 1.58
N LEU A 518 -21.43 -12.82 2.39
CA LEU A 518 -22.68 -12.15 2.01
C LEU A 518 -22.62 -10.71 2.48
N GLU A 519 -22.75 -9.75 1.58
CA GLU A 519 -22.67 -8.32 1.88
C GLU A 519 -23.59 -7.49 0.98
N TYR A 520 -23.92 -6.29 1.43
CA TYR A 520 -24.55 -5.29 0.59
C TYR A 520 -23.47 -4.47 -0.14
N GLN A 521 -23.69 -4.20 -1.42
CA GLN A 521 -22.81 -3.36 -2.20
C GLN A 521 -23.59 -2.46 -3.14
N ARG A 522 -23.18 -1.19 -3.22
CA ARG A 522 -23.67 -0.29 -4.25
C ARG A 522 -22.85 -0.52 -5.52
N LEU A 523 -23.47 -1.11 -6.53
CA LEU A 523 -22.81 -1.50 -7.78
C LEU A 523 -23.41 -0.75 -8.95
N THR A 524 -22.54 -0.23 -9.81
CA THR A 524 -22.90 0.17 -11.17
C THR A 524 -22.76 -1.07 -12.05
N VAL A 525 -23.82 -1.39 -12.77
CA VAL A 525 -23.85 -2.51 -13.71
C VAL A 525 -24.13 -1.90 -15.08
N ALA A 526 -23.39 -2.34 -16.10
CA ALA A 526 -23.34 -1.74 -17.43
C ALA A 526 -24.68 -1.12 -17.90
N GLY A 527 -24.67 0.19 -18.14
CA GLY A 527 -25.81 0.95 -18.66
C GLY A 527 -26.91 1.28 -17.65
N LYS A 528 -26.70 1.03 -16.35
CA LYS A 528 -27.64 1.37 -15.27
C LYS A 528 -27.00 2.29 -14.24
N GLU A 529 -27.84 3.06 -13.55
CA GLU A 529 -27.42 3.78 -12.36
C GLU A 529 -26.97 2.82 -11.25
N ALA A 530 -26.10 3.30 -10.37
CA ALA A 530 -25.59 2.54 -9.24
C ALA A 530 -26.75 2.15 -8.29
N GLN A 531 -26.98 0.85 -8.12
CA GLN A 531 -28.07 0.29 -7.31
C GLN A 531 -27.51 -0.54 -6.16
N MET A 532 -28.32 -0.72 -5.11
CA MET A 532 -27.99 -1.56 -3.96
C MET A 532 -28.24 -3.03 -4.29
N TYR A 533 -27.22 -3.87 -4.21
CA TYR A 533 -27.32 -5.32 -4.38
C TYR A 533 -26.96 -6.04 -3.09
N LEU A 534 -27.62 -7.17 -2.85
CA LEU A 534 -27.16 -8.19 -1.91
C LEU A 534 -26.32 -9.19 -2.69
N VAL A 535 -25.05 -9.36 -2.33
CA VAL A 535 -24.10 -10.13 -3.14
C VAL A 535 -23.32 -11.15 -2.32
N TYR A 536 -22.96 -12.25 -2.99
CA TYR A 536 -21.88 -13.13 -2.55
C TYR A 536 -20.57 -12.73 -3.24
N ARG A 537 -19.51 -12.54 -2.45
CA ARG A 537 -18.15 -12.21 -2.93
C ARG A 537 -17.10 -13.02 -2.18
N LEU A 538 -15.89 -13.14 -2.73
CA LEU A 538 -14.79 -13.80 -2.03
C LEU A 538 -14.41 -12.98 -0.79
N LYS A 539 -14.43 -13.59 0.41
CA LYS A 539 -14.31 -12.91 1.71
C LYS A 539 -12.99 -12.13 1.88
N ASP A 540 -11.96 -12.52 1.14
CA ASP A 540 -10.63 -11.90 1.18
C ASP A 540 -10.19 -11.38 -0.19
N SER A 541 -11.11 -10.76 -0.94
CA SER A 541 -10.84 -10.21 -2.28
C SER A 541 -9.79 -9.08 -2.30
N PHE A 542 -9.35 -8.61 -1.13
CA PHE A 542 -8.30 -7.59 -0.96
C PHE A 542 -6.92 -8.21 -0.70
N SER A 543 -6.85 -9.41 -0.11
CA SER A 543 -5.62 -10.20 -0.15
C SER A 543 -5.28 -10.53 -1.60
N TYR A 544 -4.01 -10.45 -1.95
CA TYR A 544 -3.49 -10.58 -3.30
C TYR A 544 -3.68 -11.98 -3.95
N ALA A 545 -4.62 -12.80 -3.44
CA ALA A 545 -4.86 -14.23 -3.68
C ALA A 545 -5.99 -14.56 -4.67
N TYR A 546 -6.07 -13.90 -5.83
CA TYR A 546 -7.14 -14.17 -6.81
C TYR A 546 -6.81 -15.27 -7.81
N MET A 547 -5.67 -15.95 -7.63
CA MET A 547 -5.26 -17.09 -8.46
C MET A 547 -4.56 -18.16 -7.63
N VAL A 548 -4.60 -19.41 -8.10
CA VAL A 548 -3.85 -20.54 -7.54
C VAL A 548 -3.00 -21.18 -8.63
N ASP A 549 -1.82 -21.67 -8.26
CA ASP A 549 -0.98 -22.46 -9.15
C ASP A 549 -1.73 -23.70 -9.62
N ALA A 550 -1.74 -23.95 -10.93
CA ALA A 550 -2.59 -24.98 -11.50
C ALA A 550 -2.11 -26.40 -11.16
N GLY A 551 -0.84 -26.63 -10.85
CA GLY A 551 -0.32 -27.95 -10.50
C GLY A 551 -0.45 -28.27 -9.01
N THR A 552 -0.19 -27.28 -8.15
CA THR A 552 -0.09 -27.46 -6.70
C THR A 552 -1.33 -27.00 -5.93
N GLY A 553 -2.10 -26.05 -6.47
CA GLY A 553 -3.23 -25.43 -5.78
C GLY A 553 -2.82 -24.36 -4.77
N THR A 554 -1.54 -24.02 -4.70
CA THR A 554 -1.02 -22.97 -3.82
C THR A 554 -1.54 -21.61 -4.27
N SER A 555 -2.08 -20.80 -3.34
CA SER A 555 -2.48 -19.42 -3.63
C SER A 555 -1.28 -18.58 -4.05
N LEU A 556 -1.43 -17.82 -5.12
CA LEU A 556 -0.37 -16.96 -5.65
C LEU A 556 -0.73 -15.49 -5.50
N GLY A 557 0.30 -14.67 -5.30
CA GLY A 557 0.22 -13.22 -5.34
C GLY A 557 0.08 -12.66 -6.75
N TRP A 558 -0.03 -11.34 -6.86
CA TRP A 558 -0.10 -10.62 -8.14
C TRP A 558 1.17 -10.77 -9.00
N ASP A 559 2.29 -11.13 -8.37
CA ASP A 559 3.58 -11.44 -8.99
C ASP A 559 3.72 -12.93 -9.36
N GLY A 560 2.68 -13.72 -9.11
CA GLY A 560 2.65 -15.16 -9.36
C GLY A 560 3.49 -15.99 -8.41
N GLU A 561 4.05 -15.41 -7.35
CA GLU A 561 4.76 -16.16 -6.33
C GLU A 561 3.80 -16.69 -5.27
N PRO A 562 4.10 -17.83 -4.63
CA PRO A 562 3.29 -18.35 -3.53
C PRO A 562 3.06 -17.29 -2.46
N LEU A 563 1.81 -17.15 -2.02
CA LEU A 563 1.53 -16.30 -0.88
C LEU A 563 2.19 -16.89 0.36
N PRO A 564 2.84 -16.04 1.19
CA PRO A 564 3.37 -16.51 2.46
C PRO A 564 2.21 -17.08 3.31
N PRO A 565 2.47 -18.12 4.12
CA PRO A 565 1.46 -18.64 5.03
C PRO A 565 0.89 -17.53 5.91
N GLN A 566 -0.42 -17.55 6.14
CA GLN A 566 -1.06 -16.57 7.00
C GLN A 566 -0.51 -16.68 8.42
N GLN A 567 0.01 -15.57 8.93
CA GLN A 567 0.53 -15.47 10.28
C GLN A 567 -0.56 -14.97 11.24
N THR A 568 -0.48 -15.40 12.47
CA THR A 568 -1.32 -14.95 13.58
C THR A 568 -0.45 -14.40 14.72
N SER A 569 -0.97 -13.38 15.40
CA SER A 569 -0.45 -12.85 16.67
C SER A 569 -1.19 -13.42 17.88
N GLU A 570 -2.07 -14.41 17.67
CA GLU A 570 -2.76 -15.15 18.73
C GLU A 570 -2.04 -16.47 19.02
N PHE A 571 -1.75 -16.71 20.30
CA PHE A 571 -1.03 -17.90 20.75
C PHE A 571 -1.90 -18.72 21.71
N SER A 572 -2.05 -20.00 21.39
CA SER A 572 -2.90 -20.95 22.12
C SER A 572 -2.26 -21.54 23.38
N ASP A 573 -0.93 -21.39 23.54
CA ASP A 573 -0.11 -22.10 24.54
C ASP A 573 0.50 -21.18 25.62
N ILE A 574 0.02 -19.94 25.74
CA ILE A 574 0.58 -18.94 26.66
C ILE A 574 -0.28 -18.66 27.91
N ALA A 575 -1.52 -19.15 27.95
CA ALA A 575 -2.46 -18.85 29.03
C ALA A 575 -1.95 -19.36 30.39
N GLY A 576 -1.85 -18.47 31.38
CA GLY A 576 -1.33 -18.75 32.72
C GLY A 576 0.19 -18.83 32.82
N HIS A 577 0.92 -18.64 31.71
CA HIS A 577 2.38 -18.65 31.71
C HIS A 577 2.93 -17.31 32.26
N PRO A 578 4.01 -17.27 33.05
CA PRO A 578 4.54 -16.01 33.62
C PRO A 578 4.94 -14.95 32.58
N ALA A 579 5.29 -15.37 31.36
CA ALA A 579 5.62 -14.49 30.25
C ALA A 579 4.42 -14.10 29.36
N GLU A 580 3.19 -14.50 29.71
CA GLU A 580 1.98 -14.30 28.89
C GLU A 580 1.81 -12.84 28.45
N ASP A 581 1.89 -11.88 29.40
CA ASP A 581 1.73 -10.46 29.11
C ASP A 581 2.83 -9.92 28.19
N ALA A 582 4.07 -10.38 28.38
CA ALA A 582 5.18 -9.99 27.52
C ALA A 582 5.00 -10.53 26.09
N ILE A 583 4.56 -11.78 25.96
CA ILE A 583 4.31 -12.39 24.66
C ILE A 583 3.16 -11.66 23.95
N LYS A 584 2.08 -11.36 24.67
CA LYS A 584 0.97 -10.54 24.14
C LYS A 584 1.44 -9.16 23.71
N ALA A 585 2.30 -8.50 24.48
CA ALA A 585 2.84 -7.20 24.12
C ALA A 585 3.67 -7.27 22.82
N LEU A 586 4.53 -8.28 22.65
CA LEU A 586 5.28 -8.48 21.40
C LEU A 586 4.36 -8.81 20.21
N ALA A 587 3.30 -9.58 20.42
CA ALA A 587 2.29 -9.87 19.40
C ALA A 587 1.56 -8.58 18.98
N GLN A 588 1.13 -7.79 19.96
CA GLN A 588 0.47 -6.50 19.76
C GLN A 588 1.37 -5.49 19.04
N ALA A 589 2.69 -5.58 19.27
CA ALA A 589 3.72 -4.78 18.61
C ALA A 589 4.12 -5.28 17.22
N ASN A 590 3.52 -6.37 16.76
CA ASN A 590 3.84 -7.01 15.51
C ASN A 590 5.28 -7.59 15.43
N ILE A 591 5.89 -7.85 16.60
CA ILE A 591 7.25 -8.41 16.74
C ILE A 591 7.20 -9.94 16.81
N ALA A 592 6.20 -10.50 17.50
CA ALA A 592 6.02 -11.95 17.63
C ALA A 592 4.80 -12.42 16.84
N ARG A 593 4.98 -13.39 15.95
CA ARG A 593 3.92 -14.04 15.19
C ARG A 593 4.17 -15.55 15.10
N SER A 594 3.14 -16.28 14.69
CA SER A 594 3.21 -17.71 14.44
C SER A 594 2.34 -18.11 13.25
N VAL A 595 2.66 -19.22 12.61
CA VAL A 595 1.81 -19.86 11.60
C VAL A 595 1.02 -21.03 12.17
N ASP A 596 1.51 -21.70 13.21
CA ASP A 596 0.80 -22.80 13.89
C ASP A 596 -0.02 -22.35 15.11
N GLY A 597 -0.03 -21.04 15.40
CA GLY A 597 -0.75 -20.44 16.52
C GLY A 597 -0.16 -20.76 17.89
N LYS A 598 1.14 -21.12 17.97
CA LYS A 598 1.87 -21.37 19.21
C LYS A 598 3.12 -20.49 19.35
N PHE A 599 3.46 -20.14 20.58
CA PHE A 599 4.66 -19.36 20.91
C PHE A 599 5.82 -20.24 21.40
N TYR A 600 5.52 -21.37 22.05
CA TYR A 600 6.48 -22.27 22.70
C TYR A 600 7.30 -21.60 23.83
N PRO A 601 6.66 -21.07 24.90
CA PRO A 601 7.33 -20.25 25.89
C PRO A 601 8.40 -20.97 26.73
N ASP A 602 8.24 -22.27 26.98
CA ASP A 602 9.16 -23.08 27.79
C ASP A 602 10.35 -23.65 27.00
N ARG A 603 10.29 -23.62 25.66
CA ARG A 603 11.38 -24.11 24.81
C ARG A 603 12.53 -23.11 24.83
N ASN A 604 13.77 -23.60 24.89
CA ASN A 604 14.94 -22.73 24.72
C ASN A 604 14.94 -22.07 23.32
N ILE A 605 15.24 -20.78 23.29
CA ILE A 605 15.32 -20.02 22.03
C ILE A 605 16.68 -20.23 21.36
N THR A 606 16.71 -20.36 20.04
CA THR A 606 17.97 -20.39 19.28
C THR A 606 18.52 -18.98 19.03
N LYS A 607 19.81 -18.87 18.69
CA LYS A 607 20.40 -17.57 18.31
C LYS A 607 19.66 -16.94 17.12
N LEU A 608 19.27 -17.72 16.10
CA LEU A 608 18.52 -17.22 14.95
C LEU A 608 17.16 -16.66 15.34
N GLU A 609 16.41 -17.37 16.18
CA GLU A 609 15.09 -16.93 16.67
C GLU A 609 15.19 -15.67 17.53
N ALA A 610 16.26 -15.54 18.34
CA ALA A 610 16.50 -14.33 19.12
C ALA A 610 16.87 -13.14 18.24
N LEU A 611 17.77 -13.32 17.26
CA LEU A 611 18.14 -12.27 16.29
C LEU A 611 16.92 -11.78 15.54
N GLU A 612 16.04 -12.69 15.18
CA GLU A 612 14.81 -12.34 14.50
C GLU A 612 13.89 -11.43 15.35
N LEU A 613 13.63 -11.80 16.60
CA LEU A 613 12.82 -10.95 17.48
C LEU A 613 13.48 -9.58 17.71
N LEU A 614 14.82 -9.52 17.79
CA LEU A 614 15.56 -8.28 18.00
C LEU A 614 15.61 -7.39 16.75
N VAL A 615 15.83 -7.98 15.57
CA VAL A 615 15.74 -7.30 14.27
C VAL A 615 14.35 -6.74 14.07
N ALA A 616 13.34 -7.59 14.28
CA ALA A 616 11.95 -7.18 14.24
C ALA A 616 11.76 -5.99 15.17
N SER A 617 12.21 -6.06 16.43
CA SER A 617 12.14 -5.00 17.45
C SER A 617 12.75 -3.65 17.05
N ARG A 618 13.54 -3.54 15.98
CA ARG A 618 14.05 -2.26 15.45
C ARG A 618 13.28 -1.70 14.25
N GLY A 619 12.14 -2.29 13.90
CA GLY A 619 11.28 -1.83 12.79
C GLY A 619 11.72 -2.25 11.41
N ASP A 620 12.62 -3.23 11.36
CA ASP A 620 13.03 -3.86 10.12
C ASP A 620 12.18 -5.10 9.93
N TYR A 621 11.26 -4.99 8.98
CA TYR A 621 10.31 -6.03 8.69
C TYR A 621 10.99 -7.10 7.83
N VAL A 622 11.69 -8.02 8.49
CA VAL A 622 11.99 -9.32 7.91
C VAL A 622 10.73 -10.16 8.10
N ASP A 623 10.18 -10.71 7.03
CA ASP A 623 9.02 -11.62 7.07
C ASP A 623 9.11 -12.54 8.31
N SER A 624 8.23 -12.35 9.32
CA SER A 624 8.29 -12.93 10.68
C SER A 624 8.36 -14.48 10.68
N PRO A 625 8.75 -15.17 11.78
CA PRO A 625 9.13 -16.57 11.77
C PRO A 625 7.90 -17.44 11.86
N TYR A 626 7.68 -18.16 10.78
CA TYR A 626 7.41 -19.59 10.71
C TYR A 626 6.68 -19.78 9.41
N GLU A 627 7.27 -19.32 8.31
CA GLU A 627 6.92 -19.92 7.05
C GLU A 627 7.08 -21.43 7.23
N LEU A 628 5.99 -22.19 7.03
CA LEU A 628 6.12 -23.55 6.53
C LEU A 628 6.74 -23.42 5.13
N LEU A 629 8.02 -23.07 5.06
CA LEU A 629 8.77 -23.02 3.83
C LEU A 629 8.87 -24.44 3.34
N GLN A 630 8.26 -24.65 2.19
CA GLN A 630 8.14 -25.97 1.61
C GLN A 630 9.49 -26.42 1.03
N SER A 631 10.43 -25.49 0.80
CA SER A 631 11.75 -25.78 0.24
C SER A 631 12.93 -25.30 1.10
N ASP A 632 14.07 -25.99 0.99
CA ASP A 632 15.33 -25.60 1.65
C ASP A 632 15.89 -24.26 1.15
N LYS A 633 15.58 -23.90 -0.11
CA LYS A 633 16.02 -22.64 -0.72
C LYS A 633 15.41 -21.43 -0.02
N GLU A 634 14.12 -21.49 0.28
CA GLU A 634 13.44 -20.38 0.96
C GLU A 634 13.93 -20.21 2.40
N LYS A 635 14.23 -21.32 3.10
CA LYS A 635 14.79 -21.30 4.46
C LYS A 635 16.13 -20.59 4.50
N GLU A 636 16.96 -20.82 3.49
CA GLU A 636 18.25 -20.19 3.35
C GLU A 636 18.14 -18.69 3.02
N GLU A 637 17.23 -18.30 2.12
CA GLU A 637 17.02 -16.87 1.81
C GLU A 637 16.49 -16.08 3.01
N ARG A 638 15.56 -16.68 3.77
CA ARG A 638 15.07 -16.10 5.03
C ARG A 638 16.19 -15.91 6.04
N ARG A 639 17.02 -16.93 6.24
CA ARG A 639 18.20 -16.88 7.12
C ARG A 639 19.11 -15.71 6.72
N LYS A 640 19.42 -15.56 5.43
CA LYS A 640 20.23 -14.44 4.92
C LYS A 640 19.60 -13.08 5.20
N LYS A 641 18.28 -12.92 5.01
CA LYS A 641 17.57 -11.67 5.31
C LYS A 641 17.74 -11.26 6.78
N ILE A 642 17.53 -12.19 7.71
CA ILE A 642 17.68 -11.95 9.16
C ILE A 642 19.12 -11.53 9.50
N ILE A 643 20.10 -12.29 9.01
CA ILE A 643 21.53 -12.00 9.26
C ILE A 643 21.89 -10.62 8.70
N ASN A 644 21.53 -10.32 7.45
CA ASN A 644 21.87 -9.05 6.81
C ASN A 644 21.23 -7.86 7.54
N ALA A 645 19.99 -8.03 8.05
CA ALA A 645 19.34 -7.03 8.88
C ALA A 645 20.04 -6.86 10.23
N ALA A 646 20.35 -7.96 10.92
CA ALA A 646 21.06 -7.93 12.19
C ALA A 646 22.44 -7.26 12.09
N VAL A 647 23.19 -7.54 11.01
CA VAL A 647 24.48 -6.88 10.73
C VAL A 647 24.29 -5.40 10.42
N ARG A 648 23.33 -5.05 9.56
CA ARG A 648 23.02 -3.65 9.20
C ARG A 648 22.65 -2.81 10.44
N GLN A 649 21.98 -3.43 11.40
CA GLN A 649 21.58 -2.80 12.65
C GLN A 649 22.65 -2.85 13.75
N GLY A 650 23.79 -3.50 13.50
CA GLY A 650 24.85 -3.64 14.50
C GLY A 650 24.55 -4.62 15.64
N ILE A 651 23.48 -5.42 15.54
CA ILE A 651 23.13 -6.44 16.55
C ILE A 651 24.21 -7.53 16.62
N ILE A 652 24.76 -7.91 15.47
CA ILE A 652 25.90 -8.83 15.32
C ILE A 652 26.95 -8.23 14.38
N GLN A 653 28.19 -8.70 14.46
CA GLN A 653 29.26 -8.23 13.59
C GLN A 653 29.24 -8.92 12.21
N PRO A 654 29.77 -8.28 11.14
CA PRO A 654 29.97 -8.95 9.85
C PRO A 654 30.79 -10.24 10.01
N GLY A 655 30.27 -11.35 9.48
CA GLY A 655 30.92 -12.67 9.59
C GLY A 655 30.53 -13.47 10.84
N GLU A 656 29.83 -12.90 11.81
CA GLU A 656 29.33 -13.59 13.00
C GLU A 656 28.07 -14.46 12.70
N THR A 657 28.22 -15.38 11.75
CA THR A 657 27.12 -16.19 11.19
C THR A 657 27.12 -17.65 11.68
N GLY A 658 28.06 -18.01 12.55
CA GLY A 658 28.15 -19.34 13.16
C GLY A 658 27.10 -19.56 14.26
N ASN A 659 26.79 -20.84 14.53
CA ASN A 659 25.98 -21.30 15.66
C ASN A 659 24.55 -20.74 15.74
N LEU A 660 23.98 -20.31 14.61
CA LEU A 660 22.63 -19.72 14.56
C LEU A 660 21.53 -20.67 15.07
N ASP A 661 21.70 -21.98 14.87
CA ASP A 661 20.73 -22.99 15.29
C ASP A 661 20.97 -23.51 16.72
N GLN A 662 22.01 -23.02 17.42
CA GLN A 662 22.27 -23.39 18.81
C GLN A 662 21.41 -22.59 19.77
N GLU A 663 21.06 -23.21 20.89
CA GLU A 663 20.32 -22.58 21.98
C GLU A 663 21.14 -21.45 22.61
N LEU A 664 20.52 -20.29 22.80
CA LEU A 664 21.19 -19.08 23.28
C LEU A 664 21.44 -19.15 24.79
N THR A 665 22.64 -18.72 25.22
CA THR A 665 22.96 -18.54 26.64
C THR A 665 22.55 -17.16 27.16
N ARG A 666 22.45 -17.01 28.48
CA ARG A 666 22.18 -15.72 29.14
C ARG A 666 23.22 -14.65 28.81
N LEU A 667 24.49 -15.03 28.70
CA LEU A 667 25.59 -14.14 28.35
C LEU A 667 25.49 -13.66 26.91
N GLU A 668 25.29 -14.57 25.95
CA GLU A 668 25.12 -14.20 24.54
C GLU A 668 23.91 -13.29 24.36
N PHE A 669 22.80 -13.56 25.06
CA PHE A 669 21.62 -12.72 24.99
C PHE A 669 21.85 -11.32 25.58
N ALA A 670 22.64 -11.19 26.64
CA ALA A 670 23.03 -9.88 27.18
C ALA A 670 23.76 -9.05 26.12
N VAL A 671 24.68 -9.67 25.38
CA VAL A 671 25.42 -9.01 24.29
C VAL A 671 24.46 -8.54 23.20
N LEU A 672 23.57 -9.42 22.72
CA LEU A 672 22.62 -9.08 21.66
C LEU A 672 21.65 -7.95 22.07
N LEU A 673 21.12 -7.98 23.29
CA LEU A 673 20.23 -6.93 23.81
C LEU A 673 20.92 -5.56 23.84
N ILE A 674 22.14 -5.49 24.38
CA ILE A 674 22.89 -4.23 24.49
C ILE A 674 23.35 -3.72 23.12
N ASN A 675 23.72 -4.61 22.19
CA ASN A 675 23.97 -4.22 20.81
C ASN A 675 22.70 -3.65 20.15
N THR A 676 21.54 -4.27 20.39
CA THR A 676 20.26 -3.80 19.86
C THR A 676 19.91 -2.39 20.36
N LEU A 677 20.36 -2.02 21.57
CA LEU A 677 20.21 -0.68 22.14
C LEU A 677 21.23 0.36 21.63
N ASP A 678 22.19 -0.04 20.80
CA ASP A 678 23.37 0.76 20.41
C ASP A 678 24.27 1.15 21.61
N TYR A 679 24.28 0.35 22.68
CA TYR A 679 25.05 0.60 23.92
C TYR A 679 26.35 -0.19 23.99
N ASP A 680 26.75 -0.86 22.91
CA ASP A 680 27.97 -1.67 22.83
C ASP A 680 29.25 -0.84 23.05
N GLY A 681 29.27 0.43 22.59
CA GLY A 681 30.36 1.35 22.84
C GLY A 681 30.58 1.63 24.33
N ALA A 682 29.50 1.79 25.10
CA ALA A 682 29.58 1.93 26.55
C ALA A 682 30.01 0.60 27.20
N ALA A 683 29.40 -0.51 26.79
CA ALA A 683 29.68 -1.85 27.32
C ALA A 683 31.16 -2.26 27.23
N LYS A 684 31.89 -1.75 26.23
CA LYS A 684 33.32 -2.00 26.01
C LYS A 684 34.25 -1.23 26.96
N LEU A 685 33.75 -0.29 27.77
CA LEU A 685 34.53 0.44 28.77
C LEU A 685 34.81 -0.45 30.00
N LYS A 686 35.82 -1.31 29.90
CA LYS A 686 36.06 -2.39 30.87
C LYS A 686 36.28 -1.93 32.32
N ASP A 687 36.84 -0.73 32.51
CA ASP A 687 37.29 -0.26 33.82
C ASP A 687 36.19 0.32 34.71
N ILE A 688 34.97 0.52 34.18
CA ILE A 688 33.88 1.19 34.92
C ILE A 688 32.81 0.23 35.46
N TYR A 689 32.88 -1.06 35.09
CA TYR A 689 31.85 -2.04 35.44
C TYR A 689 32.27 -2.96 36.58
N VAL A 690 31.45 -2.99 37.63
CA VAL A 690 31.60 -3.92 38.76
C VAL A 690 30.34 -4.78 38.86
N LEU A 691 30.50 -6.09 38.64
CA LEU A 691 29.42 -7.06 38.81
C LEU A 691 29.36 -7.51 40.27
N LYS A 692 28.16 -7.51 40.84
CA LYS A 692 27.91 -7.97 42.22
C LYS A 692 27.60 -9.47 42.30
N SER A 693 27.39 -10.12 41.17
CA SER A 693 27.06 -11.54 41.11
C SER A 693 28.25 -12.39 41.57
N LYS A 694 27.99 -13.47 42.30
CA LYS A 694 29.02 -14.37 42.85
C LYS A 694 29.80 -15.12 41.77
N ASP A 695 29.26 -15.17 40.56
CA ASP A 695 29.83 -15.81 39.37
C ASP A 695 30.39 -14.81 38.36
N ALA A 696 30.68 -13.57 38.78
CA ALA A 696 31.27 -12.54 37.94
C ALA A 696 32.60 -12.97 37.27
N ASP A 697 33.36 -13.86 37.91
CA ASP A 697 34.62 -14.40 37.38
C ASP A 697 34.41 -15.42 36.24
N ALA A 698 33.19 -15.97 36.10
CA ALA A 698 32.83 -16.83 34.96
C ALA A 698 32.47 -16.03 33.70
N ILE A 699 32.42 -14.69 33.79
CA ILE A 699 32.11 -13.79 32.67
C ILE A 699 33.42 -13.23 32.11
N PRO A 700 33.70 -13.41 30.80
CA PRO A 700 34.88 -12.84 30.16
C PRO A 700 34.95 -11.33 30.38
N GLU A 701 36.14 -10.81 30.64
CA GLU A 701 36.35 -9.41 31.03
C GLU A 701 35.76 -8.42 30.03
N GLU A 702 35.92 -8.71 28.73
CA GLU A 702 35.39 -7.92 27.63
C GLU A 702 33.85 -7.95 27.51
N GLN A 703 33.18 -8.88 28.20
CA GLN A 703 31.72 -9.00 28.21
C GLN A 703 31.09 -8.55 29.54
N ARG A 704 31.89 -8.18 30.54
CA ARG A 704 31.37 -7.73 31.85
C ARG A 704 30.47 -6.51 31.74
N GLY A 705 30.82 -5.53 30.90
CA GLY A 705 30.00 -4.34 30.70
C GLY A 705 28.65 -4.65 30.07
N TYR A 706 28.57 -5.64 29.18
CA TYR A 706 27.31 -6.09 28.60
C TYR A 706 26.37 -6.68 29.66
N VAL A 707 26.89 -7.54 30.53
CA VAL A 707 26.11 -8.10 31.65
C VAL A 707 25.70 -7.00 32.63
N ALA A 708 26.62 -6.10 32.98
CA ALA A 708 26.36 -5.01 33.93
C ALA A 708 25.26 -4.08 33.43
N LEU A 709 25.31 -3.67 32.16
CA LEU A 709 24.26 -2.86 31.54
C LEU A 709 22.95 -3.63 31.42
N SER A 710 22.98 -4.91 31.04
CA SER A 710 21.78 -5.74 30.91
C SER A 710 21.03 -5.86 32.24
N LEU A 711 21.75 -6.04 33.35
CA LEU A 711 21.19 -6.07 34.70
C LEU A 711 20.77 -4.67 35.18
N GLY A 712 21.61 -3.64 34.95
CA GLY A 712 21.36 -2.27 35.38
C GLY A 712 20.14 -1.63 34.72
N LEU A 713 19.89 -1.97 33.45
CA LEU A 713 18.68 -1.59 32.71
C LEU A 713 17.47 -2.50 33.01
N GLY A 714 17.65 -3.55 33.82
CA GLY A 714 16.60 -4.50 34.18
C GLY A 714 16.17 -5.45 33.06
N LEU A 715 16.92 -5.52 31.95
CA LEU A 715 16.61 -6.37 30.80
C LEU A 715 16.64 -7.85 31.21
N GLN A 716 17.61 -8.21 32.04
CA GLN A 716 17.76 -9.51 32.66
C GLN A 716 17.79 -9.38 34.18
N THR A 717 17.56 -10.48 34.90
CA THR A 717 17.58 -10.51 36.38
C THR A 717 18.47 -11.62 36.88
N GLU A 718 19.09 -11.43 38.04
CA GLU A 718 19.86 -12.46 38.72
C GLU A 718 18.94 -13.56 39.29
N SER A 719 19.46 -14.78 39.38
CA SER A 719 18.80 -15.92 40.02
C SER A 719 19.44 -16.13 41.39
N GLY A 720 18.88 -15.50 42.42
CA GLY A 720 19.58 -15.31 43.70
C GLY A 720 20.73 -14.33 43.51
N ASP A 721 21.94 -14.69 43.96
CA ASP A 721 23.16 -13.86 43.84
C ASP A 721 24.02 -14.21 42.61
N MET A 722 23.46 -14.88 41.58
CA MET A 722 24.20 -15.36 40.42
C MET A 722 23.57 -14.92 39.10
N PHE A 723 24.42 -14.58 38.11
CA PHE A 723 23.98 -14.25 36.76
C PHE A 723 23.73 -15.49 35.89
N LYS A 724 24.52 -16.56 36.09
CA LYS A 724 24.54 -17.82 35.35
C LYS A 724 24.80 -17.67 33.85
N PRO A 725 26.01 -17.22 33.44
CA PRO A 725 26.30 -16.84 32.05
C PRO A 725 26.08 -17.98 31.03
N GLY A 726 26.28 -19.24 31.41
CA GLY A 726 26.15 -20.40 30.53
C GLY A 726 24.76 -21.03 30.44
N ASP A 727 23.80 -20.60 31.28
CA ASP A 727 22.45 -21.18 31.27
C ASP A 727 21.74 -20.83 29.97
N LYS A 728 20.99 -21.80 29.42
CA LYS A 728 20.12 -21.61 28.26
C LYS A 728 18.85 -20.87 28.66
N ILE A 729 18.33 -20.05 27.76
CA ILE A 729 17.16 -19.21 28.04
C ILE A 729 15.89 -19.73 27.37
N PRO A 730 14.78 -19.90 28.13
CA PRO A 730 13.47 -20.14 27.55
C PRO A 730 13.02 -18.98 26.67
N ARG A 731 12.27 -19.27 25.61
CA ARG A 731 11.73 -18.26 24.68
C ARG A 731 10.81 -17.26 25.37
N GLY A 732 10.05 -17.69 26.38
CA GLY A 732 9.23 -16.80 27.21
C GLY A 732 10.08 -15.80 28.01
N TYR A 733 11.23 -16.24 28.54
CA TYR A 733 12.18 -15.35 29.22
C TYR A 733 12.75 -14.31 28.24
N ALA A 734 13.13 -14.73 27.03
CA ALA A 734 13.58 -13.82 25.98
C ALA A 734 12.53 -12.76 25.64
N ALA A 735 11.26 -13.15 25.52
CA ALA A 735 10.15 -12.24 25.26
C ALA A 735 10.03 -11.17 26.36
N THR A 736 10.09 -11.57 27.64
CA THR A 736 10.08 -10.63 28.77
C THR A 736 11.22 -9.63 28.70
N SER A 737 12.45 -10.08 28.43
CA SER A 737 13.60 -9.19 28.29
C SER A 737 13.49 -8.22 27.13
N ILE A 738 12.94 -8.66 25.98
CA ILE A 738 12.74 -7.80 24.81
C ILE A 738 11.68 -6.74 25.09
N VAL A 739 10.57 -7.06 25.77
CA VAL A 739 9.59 -6.05 26.17
C VAL A 739 10.21 -5.00 27.10
N ARG A 740 11.07 -5.41 28.03
CA ARG A 740 11.81 -4.46 28.88
C ARG A 740 12.76 -3.60 28.06
N MET A 741 13.45 -4.18 27.08
CA MET A 741 14.32 -3.47 26.15
C MET A 741 13.56 -2.40 25.35
N LEU A 742 12.35 -2.71 24.86
CA LEU A 742 11.50 -1.77 24.12
C LEU A 742 11.10 -0.54 24.97
N ASN A 743 11.11 -0.66 26.30
CA ASN A 743 10.76 0.42 27.23
C ASN A 743 11.99 1.23 27.71
N VAL A 744 13.20 0.90 27.26
CA VAL A 744 14.39 1.71 27.56
C VAL A 744 14.30 3.04 26.81
N GLN A 745 14.41 4.15 27.52
CA GLN A 745 14.47 5.49 26.92
C GLN A 745 15.89 5.75 26.42
N LYS A 746 16.02 6.27 25.19
CA LYS A 746 17.31 6.70 24.63
C LYS A 746 17.78 8.03 25.22
#